data_AF-A0A563W5P1-F1
#
_entry.id   AF-A0A563W5P1-F1
#
_cell.length_a   1.000
_cell.length_b   1.000
_cell.length_c   1.000
_cell.angle_alpha   90.00
_cell.angle_beta   90.00
_cell.angle_gamma   90.00
#
_symmetry.space_group_name_H-M   'P 1'
#
loop_
_entity.id
_entity.type
_entity.pdbx_description
1 polymer ?
#
loop_
_entity_poly.entity_id
_entity_poly.type
_entity_poly.pdbx_seq_one_letter_code
_entity_poly.pdbx_strand_id
1 'polypeptide(L)'
;MLNRNNTAKLINSLENLTHSDRILQVIELGKQAKTDPNAATIIDELQAGNHYERMLAMHSCYGSYDGERVLTAIRDSSRSVRKKAVNLISVVGSDTQVLSALEISGYKQRRQLFIFLKKRNRQQVIDSFIGKLIEQKDRELALYLVYGSPEIVNLYLDTLLDRTGANDWRNLVKLHPTIAVTILQRYGRKTSQGISWQFVFAFNDNIAILSELAPDSALELLKSLIDHRSFIHLNFQKLIYYRPVEVARLVTQLDSKRKFGRYTINFNSVAHKLPQDILINLIENRLHLIDQFSTWLPKLKPEQRIAIYEYCYRGWRDRDGYLSIDLVKLFPQTIREKEARYHLNLSAIATRCTQRIPYAAFLPWSETCQVVKPYLQNPDASLRILALKTLIDTVRYNRNQLPELLQIIQQRSNEQDPVRNAMLKGLANLPHSIWQQKHLTGLAEILTDALTAADLSDATAKEAQRIVINILPFHAQWSAQWLSELVKARGKISFFNLEDRLNNSQVQQLAPILLPVFKSWETREREWNLIEAAASFGKRLQVFDGLVDILERILFDTRDKWNATRILSILDNYRRDRLQFLIPQLLQQDKSWFTQSVVNQYLHNFRQDLLTPFLGQTAYRGKFSTGKTRFVPYFYRGFSRWTFKQQTIFAKSLDELTRDGKRDTPAVWNAIEQLSLLPAIEPTRLTQLASIKNPQQAVRDRAIRALSSLDGGQGVPILLEALDDARARIAIYALRTCLMEMPVERAVSILQNASWEKITVAKEIVRLLGDLPSETAYQELLAWNERDLHRDVKIALLRALWEHLEKERTWEVLEQAATSGDEAIATMIARTPSHSRFHGLSDKAQAKLISLLVNLLKRSEPTLRVAVLRRCYQLPVTDTKGALLPQLLNSLNSVYPDEVADAANAVFATYGDAELISEAIQQIIPNRRSLHIAIAQRLAYGETANLQNRLHWYGREFLPLLRAILSVMAIDPLTASLRIQLAIASLPWKEVGQFLIELSNKGELHADALTTAINAIATVNRRGDLVNIDELETILNNSEDEKLRRIALSALIAQANTILGWNQARIDRLLSYRQDNSILVAAAAQFTFPPNEIMSDN
;
A
#
# COMPACT_ATOMS: atom_id res chain seq x y z
N MET A 1 43.65 40.70 -13.25
CA MET A 1 43.26 41.22 -11.91
C MET A 1 42.01 42.10 -11.94
N LEU A 2 41.82 42.98 -12.94
CA LEU A 2 40.62 43.84 -13.04
C LEU A 2 39.28 43.09 -13.21
N ASN A 3 39.24 41.96 -13.91
CA ASN A 3 37.98 41.24 -14.21
C ASN A 3 37.41 40.46 -13.01
N ARG A 4 38.26 39.83 -12.18
CA ARG A 4 37.84 39.15 -10.93
C ARG A 4 37.15 40.08 -9.93
N ASN A 5 37.41 41.39 -10.00
CA ASN A 5 36.72 42.39 -9.19
C ASN A 5 35.25 42.58 -9.61
N ASN A 6 34.90 42.41 -10.89
CA ASN A 6 33.53 42.53 -11.37
C ASN A 6 32.67 41.34 -10.94
N THR A 7 33.21 40.13 -11.01
CA THR A 7 32.55 38.91 -10.51
C THR A 7 32.33 38.97 -9.00
N ALA A 8 33.31 39.45 -8.23
CA ALA A 8 33.15 39.67 -6.79
C ALA A 8 32.06 40.71 -6.46
N LYS A 9 31.95 41.79 -7.25
CA LYS A 9 30.87 42.78 -7.11
C LYS A 9 29.49 42.16 -7.33
N LEU A 10 29.32 41.36 -8.38
CA LEU A 10 28.07 40.64 -8.65
C LEU A 10 27.72 39.70 -7.50
N ILE A 11 28.65 38.86 -7.04
CA ILE A 11 28.38 37.92 -5.94
C ILE A 11 27.92 38.68 -4.69
N ASN A 12 28.58 39.80 -4.37
CA ASN A 12 28.19 40.63 -3.24
C ASN A 12 26.80 41.27 -3.40
N SER A 13 26.40 41.69 -4.60
CA SER A 13 25.06 42.27 -4.82
C SER A 13 23.96 41.22 -4.66
N LEU A 14 24.26 39.95 -4.91
CA LEU A 14 23.32 38.83 -4.76
C LEU A 14 23.07 38.43 -3.29
N GLU A 15 23.97 38.78 -2.35
CA GLU A 15 23.90 38.29 -0.96
C GLU A 15 22.62 38.70 -0.20
N ASN A 16 22.05 39.87 -0.52
CA ASN A 16 20.87 40.40 0.18
C ASN A 16 19.53 40.08 -0.52
N LEU A 17 19.55 39.15 -1.47
CA LEU A 17 18.38 38.81 -2.28
C LEU A 17 17.83 37.42 -1.94
N THR A 18 16.53 37.22 -2.17
CA THR A 18 15.93 35.89 -2.09
C THR A 18 16.57 34.96 -3.13
N HIS A 19 16.47 33.64 -2.95
CA HIS A 19 16.95 32.73 -3.99
C HIS A 19 16.27 33.00 -5.35
N SER A 20 14.97 33.30 -5.36
CA SER A 20 14.23 33.59 -6.60
C SER A 20 14.80 34.83 -7.30
N ASP A 21 15.00 35.92 -6.56
CA ASP A 21 15.49 37.19 -7.13
C ASP A 21 16.94 37.07 -7.61
N ARG A 22 17.80 36.32 -6.90
CA ARG A 22 19.16 36.01 -7.37
C ARG A 22 19.15 35.29 -8.70
N ILE A 23 18.31 34.25 -8.83
CA ILE A 23 18.21 33.51 -10.08
C ILE A 23 17.73 34.42 -11.21
N LEU A 24 16.73 35.29 -10.96
CA LEU A 24 16.27 36.25 -11.96
C LEU A 24 17.38 37.21 -12.42
N GLN A 25 18.18 37.76 -11.50
CA GLN A 25 19.31 38.62 -11.87
C GLN A 25 20.38 37.88 -12.69
N VAL A 26 20.69 36.64 -12.33
CA VAL A 26 21.69 35.84 -13.05
C VAL A 26 21.19 35.39 -14.43
N ILE A 27 19.88 35.18 -14.58
CA ILE A 27 19.26 34.97 -15.90
C ILE A 27 19.42 36.22 -16.76
N GLU A 28 19.22 37.41 -16.20
CA GLU A 28 19.39 38.67 -16.92
C GLU A 28 20.85 38.91 -17.36
N LEU A 29 21.83 38.59 -16.50
CA LEU A 29 23.25 38.57 -16.86
C LEU A 29 23.51 37.65 -18.07
N GLY A 30 22.88 36.48 -18.10
CA GLY A 30 22.94 35.57 -19.23
C GLY A 30 22.42 36.17 -20.53
N LYS A 31 21.35 36.97 -20.49
CA LYS A 31 20.85 37.67 -21.68
C LYS A 31 21.85 38.73 -22.16
N GLN A 32 22.42 39.50 -21.22
CA GLN A 32 23.41 40.54 -21.53
C GLN A 32 24.68 39.97 -22.16
N ALA A 33 25.11 38.78 -21.75
CA ALA A 33 26.29 38.12 -22.31
C ALA A 33 26.22 37.82 -23.81
N LYS A 34 25.02 37.89 -24.44
CA LYS A 34 24.88 37.77 -25.89
C LYS A 34 25.45 38.96 -26.66
N THR A 35 25.50 40.13 -26.02
CA THR A 35 25.90 41.41 -26.64
C THR A 35 27.04 42.10 -25.90
N ASP A 36 27.29 41.76 -24.63
CA ASP A 36 28.36 42.33 -23.79
C ASP A 36 29.44 41.27 -23.45
N PRO A 37 30.67 41.40 -24.01
CA PRO A 37 31.80 40.52 -23.69
C PRO A 37 32.21 40.51 -22.22
N ASN A 38 31.96 41.60 -21.47
CA ASN A 38 32.27 41.66 -20.05
C ASN A 38 31.31 40.76 -19.24
N ALA A 39 30.01 40.77 -19.58
CA ALA A 39 29.04 39.85 -19.00
C ALA A 39 29.37 38.37 -19.32
N ALA A 40 29.83 38.07 -20.54
CA ALA A 40 30.31 36.73 -20.89
C ALA A 40 31.52 36.30 -20.04
N THR A 41 32.49 37.21 -19.88
CA THR A 41 33.69 36.97 -19.05
C THR A 41 33.33 36.68 -17.58
N ILE A 42 32.35 37.40 -17.01
CA ILE A 42 31.87 37.14 -15.64
C ILE A 42 31.30 35.71 -15.53
N ILE A 43 30.53 35.24 -16.53
CA ILE A 43 29.96 33.89 -16.52
C ILE A 43 31.08 32.83 -16.64
N ASP A 44 32.11 33.07 -17.44
CA ASP A 44 33.28 32.19 -17.55
C ASP A 44 34.04 32.07 -16.22
N GLU A 45 34.24 33.19 -15.53
CA GLU A 45 34.85 33.19 -14.19
C GLU A 45 33.98 32.42 -13.18
N LEU A 46 32.65 32.57 -13.23
CA LEU A 46 31.73 31.80 -12.39
C LEU A 46 31.81 30.29 -12.67
N GLN A 47 31.96 29.88 -13.94
CA GLN A 47 32.09 28.47 -14.31
C GLN A 47 33.39 27.83 -13.81
N ALA A 48 34.49 28.60 -13.73
CA ALA A 48 35.75 28.13 -13.16
C ALA A 48 35.78 28.16 -11.61
N GLY A 49 34.71 28.68 -11.00
CA GLY A 49 34.60 28.96 -9.58
C GLY A 49 34.29 27.77 -8.67
N ASN A 50 33.92 28.10 -7.42
CA ASN A 50 33.43 27.10 -6.45
C ASN A 50 32.04 26.56 -6.84
N HIS A 51 31.52 25.58 -6.09
CA HIS A 51 30.21 24.97 -6.38
C HIS A 51 29.07 25.99 -6.57
N TYR A 52 28.99 27.01 -5.71
CA TYR A 52 27.93 28.02 -5.79
C TYR A 52 28.05 28.86 -7.06
N GLU A 53 29.26 29.29 -7.40
CA GLU A 53 29.55 30.06 -8.61
C GLU A 53 29.22 29.25 -9.88
N ARG A 54 29.62 27.97 -9.93
CA ARG A 54 29.27 27.08 -11.05
C ARG A 54 27.76 26.88 -11.18
N MET A 55 27.04 26.79 -10.06
CA MET A 55 25.57 26.76 -10.08
C MET A 55 24.97 28.07 -10.61
N LEU A 56 25.54 29.24 -10.29
CA LEU A 56 25.10 30.51 -10.88
C LEU A 56 25.35 30.54 -12.40
N ALA A 57 26.53 30.11 -12.86
CA ALA A 57 26.82 29.96 -14.29
C ALA A 57 25.81 29.03 -14.99
N MET A 58 25.39 27.94 -14.33
CA MET A 58 24.31 27.09 -14.84
C MET A 58 22.96 27.81 -14.92
N HIS A 59 22.67 28.72 -14.00
CA HIS A 59 21.41 29.49 -14.04
C HIS A 59 21.44 30.59 -15.11
N SER A 60 22.59 31.18 -15.44
CA SER A 60 22.68 32.20 -16.50
C SER A 60 22.37 31.63 -17.89
N CYS A 61 22.61 30.33 -18.10
CA CYS A 61 22.27 29.63 -19.35
C CYS A 61 20.77 29.72 -19.74
N TYR A 62 19.84 29.94 -18.80
CA TYR A 62 18.43 30.21 -19.15
C TYR A 62 18.26 31.53 -19.93
N GLY A 63 19.16 32.49 -19.77
CA GLY A 63 19.15 33.77 -20.50
C GLY A 63 20.06 33.76 -21.74
N SER A 64 21.25 33.16 -21.63
CA SER A 64 22.22 33.12 -22.73
C SER A 64 21.88 32.08 -23.80
N TYR A 65 21.14 31.02 -23.43
CA TYR A 65 20.92 29.83 -24.28
C TYR A 65 22.21 29.13 -24.73
N ASP A 66 23.27 29.24 -23.94
CA ASP A 66 24.56 28.59 -24.18
C ASP A 66 24.50 27.09 -23.85
N GLY A 67 24.14 26.28 -24.84
CA GLY A 67 24.02 24.83 -24.71
C GLY A 67 25.36 24.09 -24.56
N GLU A 68 26.47 24.62 -25.08
CA GLU A 68 27.81 24.01 -24.96
C GLU A 68 28.30 24.02 -23.51
N ARG A 69 28.06 25.14 -22.81
CA ARG A 69 28.35 25.24 -21.38
C ARG A 69 27.57 24.21 -20.56
N VAL A 70 26.30 24.01 -20.90
CA VAL A 70 25.46 23.02 -20.22
C VAL A 70 25.95 21.60 -20.52
N LEU A 71 26.32 21.30 -21.76
CA LEU A 71 26.86 20.01 -22.18
C LEU A 71 28.15 19.68 -21.41
N THR A 72 29.04 20.66 -21.25
CA THR A 72 30.28 20.52 -20.46
C THR A 72 29.96 20.18 -18.99
N ALA A 73 28.97 20.82 -18.41
CA ALA A 73 28.56 20.61 -17.02
C ALA A 73 27.90 19.24 -16.74
N ILE A 74 27.52 18.47 -17.77
CA ILE A 74 27.05 17.08 -17.60
C ILE A 74 28.14 16.18 -17.01
N ARG A 75 29.42 16.54 -17.22
CA ARG A 75 30.58 15.84 -16.66
C ARG A 75 31.17 16.50 -15.40
N ASP A 76 30.49 17.50 -14.82
CA ASP A 76 30.98 18.18 -13.60
C ASP A 76 31.19 17.16 -12.46
N SER A 77 32.16 17.40 -11.60
CA SER A 77 32.43 16.55 -10.43
C SER A 77 31.26 16.57 -9.42
N SER A 78 30.54 17.69 -9.31
CA SER A 78 29.36 17.88 -8.48
C SER A 78 28.12 17.20 -9.08
N ARG A 79 27.51 16.27 -8.33
CA ARG A 79 26.26 15.61 -8.74
C ARG A 79 25.09 16.59 -8.87
N SER A 80 25.04 17.63 -8.04
CA SER A 80 23.95 18.62 -8.09
C SER A 80 24.05 19.51 -9.33
N VAL A 81 25.27 19.89 -9.74
CA VAL A 81 25.53 20.58 -11.01
C VAL A 81 25.17 19.67 -12.19
N ARG A 82 25.63 18.41 -12.22
CA ARG A 82 25.24 17.44 -13.27
C ARG A 82 23.72 17.29 -13.39
N LYS A 83 23.01 17.16 -12.26
CA LYS A 83 21.55 17.03 -12.23
C LYS A 83 20.86 18.29 -12.78
N LYS A 84 21.39 19.48 -12.48
CA LYS A 84 20.89 20.75 -13.03
C LYS A 84 21.17 20.84 -14.54
N ALA A 85 22.37 20.45 -14.99
CA ALA A 85 22.76 20.42 -16.40
C ALA A 85 21.87 19.47 -17.21
N VAL A 86 21.60 18.26 -16.70
CA VAL A 86 20.66 17.29 -17.31
C VAL A 86 19.26 17.86 -17.48
N ASN A 87 18.75 18.62 -16.51
CA ASN A 87 17.47 19.31 -16.69
C ASN A 87 17.59 20.43 -17.73
N LEU A 88 18.64 21.24 -17.64
CA LEU A 88 18.78 22.46 -18.44
C LEU A 88 19.06 22.20 -19.92
N ILE A 89 19.80 21.15 -20.26
CA ILE A 89 20.13 20.83 -21.66
C ILE A 89 18.86 20.56 -22.47
N SER A 90 17.82 20.00 -21.83
CA SER A 90 16.51 19.79 -22.45
C SER A 90 15.79 21.10 -22.81
N VAL A 91 16.17 22.21 -22.18
CA VAL A 91 15.56 23.54 -22.34
C VAL A 91 16.34 24.41 -23.31
N VAL A 92 17.66 24.46 -23.19
CA VAL A 92 18.50 25.44 -23.92
C VAL A 92 19.40 24.83 -24.98
N GLY A 93 19.66 23.52 -24.91
CA GLY A 93 20.54 22.83 -25.87
C GLY A 93 19.84 22.53 -27.20
N SER A 94 20.57 22.62 -28.30
CA SER A 94 20.14 22.15 -29.62
C SER A 94 19.91 20.63 -29.61
N ASP A 95 19.20 20.10 -30.61
CA ASP A 95 18.98 18.66 -30.74
C ASP A 95 20.32 17.89 -30.83
N THR A 96 21.32 18.45 -31.53
CA THR A 96 22.67 17.88 -31.62
C THR A 96 23.36 17.81 -30.27
N GLN A 97 23.30 18.87 -29.47
CA GLN A 97 23.90 18.90 -28.13
C GLN A 97 23.20 17.95 -27.16
N VAL A 98 21.87 17.82 -27.26
CA VAL A 98 21.12 16.84 -26.46
C VAL A 98 21.50 15.40 -26.84
N LEU A 99 21.72 15.10 -28.13
CA LEU A 99 22.22 13.79 -28.56
C LEU A 99 23.61 13.51 -27.98
N SER A 100 24.54 14.47 -28.08
CA SER A 100 25.87 14.34 -27.45
C SER A 100 25.77 14.14 -25.93
N ALA A 101 24.84 14.84 -25.27
CA ALA A 101 24.56 14.66 -23.85
C ALA A 101 24.08 13.23 -23.52
N LEU A 102 23.23 12.64 -24.36
CA LEU A 102 22.76 11.26 -24.20
C LEU A 102 23.90 10.25 -24.38
N GLU A 103 24.76 10.45 -25.38
CA GLU A 103 25.90 9.57 -25.65
C GLU A 103 26.87 9.49 -24.47
N ILE A 104 27.19 10.64 -23.86
CA ILE A 104 28.15 10.71 -22.74
C ILE A 104 27.56 10.40 -21.36
N SER A 105 26.23 10.29 -21.25
CA SER A 105 25.53 10.07 -19.99
C SER A 105 25.40 8.59 -19.65
N GLY A 106 25.44 8.23 -18.37
CA GLY A 106 25.11 6.88 -17.92
C GLY A 106 23.60 6.59 -17.89
N TYR A 107 23.21 5.34 -17.70
CA TYR A 107 21.80 4.87 -17.70
C TYR A 107 20.83 5.76 -16.89
N LYS A 108 21.17 6.08 -15.63
CA LYS A 108 20.30 6.91 -14.75
C LYS A 108 20.09 8.33 -15.32
N GLN A 109 21.14 8.93 -15.87
CA GLN A 109 21.09 10.28 -16.46
C GLN A 109 20.32 10.28 -17.77
N ARG A 110 20.55 9.29 -18.66
CA ARG A 110 19.78 9.09 -19.90
C ARG A 110 18.29 8.96 -19.63
N ARG A 111 17.90 8.14 -18.65
CA ARG A 111 16.50 7.98 -18.23
C ARG A 111 15.89 9.31 -17.77
N GLN A 112 16.64 10.08 -16.97
CA GLN A 112 16.19 11.39 -16.51
C GLN A 112 16.05 12.39 -17.67
N LEU A 113 16.98 12.37 -18.63
CA LEU A 113 16.91 13.16 -19.87
C LEU A 113 15.65 12.83 -20.67
N PHE A 114 15.35 11.56 -20.92
CA PHE A 114 14.13 11.17 -21.63
C PHE A 114 12.85 11.65 -20.96
N ILE A 115 12.76 11.58 -19.63
CA ILE A 115 11.60 12.11 -18.90
C ILE A 115 11.46 13.62 -19.12
N PHE A 116 12.57 14.37 -19.10
CA PHE A 116 12.53 15.81 -19.36
C PHE A 116 12.22 16.12 -20.82
N LEU A 117 12.82 15.41 -21.78
CA LEU A 117 12.57 15.59 -23.22
C LEU A 117 11.11 15.32 -23.58
N LYS A 118 10.49 14.25 -23.05
CA LYS A 118 9.05 13.99 -23.24
C LYS A 118 8.19 15.12 -22.66
N LYS A 119 8.49 15.61 -21.45
CA LYS A 119 7.78 16.76 -20.86
C LYS A 119 7.90 18.05 -21.69
N ARG A 120 8.90 18.13 -22.56
CA ARG A 120 9.14 19.27 -23.47
C ARG A 120 8.75 18.98 -24.92
N ASN A 121 8.06 17.87 -25.20
CA ASN A 121 7.63 17.45 -26.54
C ASN A 121 8.78 17.29 -27.56
N ARG A 122 10.01 16.96 -27.12
CA ARG A 122 11.17 16.72 -28.00
C ARG A 122 11.35 15.23 -28.32
N GLN A 123 10.31 14.60 -28.87
CA GLN A 123 10.30 13.15 -29.16
C GLN A 123 11.32 12.75 -30.24
N GLN A 124 11.50 13.59 -31.28
CA GLN A 124 12.41 13.30 -32.39
C GLN A 124 13.86 13.04 -31.93
N VAL A 125 14.34 13.76 -30.92
CA VAL A 125 15.69 13.56 -30.37
C VAL A 125 15.84 12.19 -29.69
N ILE A 126 14.79 11.77 -28.97
CA ILE A 126 14.76 10.44 -28.35
C ILE A 126 14.80 9.37 -29.43
N ASP A 127 13.99 9.53 -30.47
CA ASP A 127 13.90 8.61 -31.60
C ASP A 127 15.21 8.54 -32.39
N SER A 128 15.89 9.66 -32.61
CA SER A 128 17.23 9.69 -33.24
C SER A 128 18.28 8.94 -32.42
N PHE A 129 18.28 9.10 -31.09
CA PHE A 129 19.20 8.35 -30.24
C PHE A 129 18.89 6.85 -30.25
N ILE A 130 17.61 6.46 -30.18
CA ILE A 130 17.20 5.06 -30.29
C ILE A 130 17.58 4.50 -31.67
N GLY A 131 17.43 5.28 -32.74
CA GLY A 131 17.87 4.93 -34.10
C GLY A 131 19.36 4.60 -34.17
N LYS A 132 20.22 5.41 -33.55
CA LYS A 132 21.66 5.10 -33.46
C LYS A 132 21.93 3.78 -32.73
N LEU A 133 21.24 3.52 -31.61
CA LEU A 133 21.39 2.25 -30.87
C LEU A 133 20.94 1.04 -31.70
N ILE A 134 19.91 1.20 -32.53
CA ILE A 134 19.46 0.18 -33.49
C ILE A 134 20.56 -0.11 -34.52
N GLU A 135 21.12 0.92 -35.16
CA GLU A 135 22.18 0.79 -36.16
C GLU A 135 23.42 0.08 -35.57
N GLN A 136 23.77 0.41 -34.33
CA GLN A 136 24.92 -0.16 -33.62
C GLN A 136 24.65 -1.56 -33.05
N LYS A 137 23.40 -2.07 -33.14
CA LYS A 137 22.96 -3.31 -32.49
C LYS A 137 23.30 -3.32 -31.00
N ASP A 138 23.14 -2.18 -30.35
CA ASP A 138 23.53 -1.99 -28.95
C ASP A 138 22.68 -2.90 -28.03
N ARG A 139 23.34 -3.54 -27.06
CA ARG A 139 22.68 -4.42 -26.10
C ARG A 139 21.74 -3.67 -25.15
N GLU A 140 22.01 -2.38 -24.91
CA GLU A 140 21.16 -1.50 -24.08
C GLU A 140 19.89 -1.02 -24.80
N LEU A 141 19.73 -1.25 -26.11
CA LEU A 141 18.59 -0.78 -26.89
C LEU A 141 17.25 -1.06 -26.18
N ALA A 142 17.07 -2.28 -25.67
CA ALA A 142 15.85 -2.72 -25.00
C ALA A 142 15.45 -1.83 -23.80
N LEU A 143 16.42 -1.25 -23.10
CA LEU A 143 16.19 -0.39 -21.92
C LEU A 143 15.55 0.97 -22.28
N TYR A 144 15.68 1.38 -23.55
CA TYR A 144 15.30 2.71 -24.00
C TYR A 144 14.13 2.71 -24.98
N LEU A 145 13.81 1.57 -25.61
CA LEU A 145 12.71 1.42 -26.58
C LEU A 145 11.39 2.01 -26.07
N VAL A 146 11.05 1.82 -24.79
CA VAL A 146 9.81 2.32 -24.16
C VAL A 146 9.66 3.85 -24.21
N TYR A 147 10.75 4.60 -24.40
CA TYR A 147 10.71 6.06 -24.52
C TYR A 147 10.55 6.54 -25.97
N GLY A 148 10.67 5.65 -26.96
CA GLY A 148 10.48 5.97 -28.37
C GLY A 148 9.06 6.40 -28.71
N SER A 149 8.87 6.83 -29.96
CA SER A 149 7.55 7.09 -30.52
C SER A 149 6.74 5.80 -30.68
N PRO A 150 5.40 5.88 -30.74
CA PRO A 150 4.54 4.72 -30.98
C PRO A 150 4.97 3.85 -32.18
N GLU A 151 5.49 4.48 -33.23
CA GLU A 151 5.98 3.84 -34.46
C GLU A 151 7.19 2.95 -34.18
N ILE A 152 8.21 3.48 -33.48
CA ILE A 152 9.42 2.73 -33.11
C ILE A 152 9.07 1.60 -32.13
N VAL A 153 8.24 1.88 -31.13
CA VAL A 153 7.83 0.87 -30.13
C VAL A 153 7.10 -0.29 -30.82
N ASN A 154 6.22 -0.01 -31.79
CA ASN A 154 5.52 -1.05 -32.55
C ASN A 154 6.46 -1.84 -33.46
N LEU A 155 7.46 -1.20 -34.08
CA LEU A 155 8.43 -1.88 -34.95
C LEU A 155 9.28 -2.90 -34.17
N TYR A 156 9.61 -2.60 -32.90
CA TYR A 156 10.43 -3.47 -32.04
C TYR A 156 9.63 -4.18 -30.94
N LEU A 157 8.33 -4.38 -31.18
CA LEU A 157 7.40 -4.96 -30.20
C LEU A 157 7.84 -6.34 -29.73
N ASP A 158 8.33 -7.21 -30.62
CA ASP A 158 8.76 -8.56 -30.27
C ASP A 158 10.05 -8.55 -29.42
N THR A 159 10.95 -7.60 -29.65
CA THR A 159 12.14 -7.40 -28.81
C THR A 159 11.75 -6.96 -27.41
N LEU A 160 10.75 -6.08 -27.28
CA LEU A 160 10.19 -5.70 -25.99
C LEU A 160 9.54 -6.90 -25.30
N LEU A 161 8.72 -7.69 -26.01
CA LEU A 161 8.06 -8.87 -25.46
C LEU A 161 9.07 -9.82 -24.79
N ASP A 162 10.20 -10.08 -25.44
CA ASP A 162 11.20 -11.05 -24.96
C ASP A 162 12.15 -10.47 -23.90
N ARG A 163 12.29 -9.13 -23.77
CA ARG A 163 13.31 -8.49 -22.91
C ARG A 163 12.77 -7.52 -21.84
N THR A 164 11.46 -7.28 -21.76
CA THR A 164 10.90 -6.28 -20.82
C THR A 164 10.95 -6.76 -19.36
N GLY A 165 11.70 -6.06 -18.51
CA GLY A 165 11.67 -6.25 -17.06
C GLY A 165 10.49 -5.55 -16.38
N ALA A 166 10.27 -5.79 -15.07
CA ALA A 166 9.13 -5.25 -14.32
C ALA A 166 9.03 -3.70 -14.33
N ASN A 167 10.17 -3.00 -14.33
CA ASN A 167 10.19 -1.53 -14.39
C ASN A 167 9.85 -0.97 -15.78
N ASP A 168 10.18 -1.70 -16.83
CA ASP A 168 9.95 -1.30 -18.21
C ASP A 168 8.47 -1.41 -18.54
N TRP A 169 7.80 -2.45 -18.04
CA TRP A 169 6.34 -2.59 -18.11
C TRP A 169 5.59 -1.38 -17.54
N ARG A 170 5.97 -0.90 -16.35
CA ARG A 170 5.31 0.28 -15.76
C ARG A 170 5.48 1.53 -16.61
N ASN A 171 6.66 1.74 -17.20
CA ASN A 171 6.90 2.90 -18.07
C ASN A 171 6.13 2.74 -19.38
N LEU A 172 6.09 1.54 -19.95
CA LEU A 172 5.38 1.21 -21.18
C LEU A 172 3.88 1.47 -21.05
N VAL A 173 3.29 1.04 -19.94
CA VAL A 173 1.86 1.27 -19.66
C VAL A 173 1.54 2.75 -19.48
N LYS A 174 2.44 3.51 -18.85
CA LYS A 174 2.25 4.96 -18.64
C LYS A 174 2.42 5.76 -19.93
N LEU A 175 3.34 5.36 -20.80
CA LEU A 175 3.70 6.11 -22.01
C LEU A 175 2.93 5.65 -23.25
N HIS A 176 2.61 4.36 -23.34
CA HIS A 176 1.99 3.71 -24.50
C HIS A 176 0.94 2.66 -24.06
N PRO A 177 -0.14 3.06 -23.37
CA PRO A 177 -1.10 2.12 -22.78
C PRO A 177 -1.76 1.17 -23.79
N THR A 178 -2.05 1.64 -25.00
CA THR A 178 -2.64 0.82 -26.08
C THR A 178 -1.65 -0.23 -26.59
N ILE A 179 -0.39 0.15 -26.81
CA ILE A 179 0.66 -0.79 -27.23
C ILE A 179 0.93 -1.83 -26.13
N ALA A 180 0.96 -1.40 -24.87
CA ALA A 180 1.11 -2.30 -23.73
C ALA A 180 0.02 -3.38 -23.70
N VAL A 181 -1.23 -3.02 -24.00
CA VAL A 181 -2.34 -3.97 -24.15
C VAL A 181 -2.07 -4.95 -25.30
N THR A 182 -1.64 -4.48 -26.47
CA THR A 182 -1.29 -5.35 -27.60
C THR A 182 -0.15 -6.32 -27.26
N ILE A 183 0.88 -5.86 -26.54
CA ILE A 183 1.99 -6.71 -26.08
C ILE A 183 1.48 -7.77 -25.10
N LEU A 184 0.64 -7.40 -24.10
CA LEU A 184 0.06 -8.36 -23.17
C LEU A 184 -0.86 -9.39 -23.88
N GLN A 185 -1.61 -8.96 -24.89
CA GLN A 185 -2.41 -9.89 -25.72
C GLN A 185 -1.53 -10.89 -26.46
N ARG A 186 -0.43 -10.43 -27.08
CA ARG A 186 0.53 -11.32 -27.77
C ARG A 186 1.23 -12.25 -26.79
N TYR A 187 1.63 -11.74 -25.61
CA TYR A 187 2.25 -12.55 -24.57
C TYR A 187 1.30 -13.67 -24.14
N GLY A 188 0.05 -13.34 -23.81
CA GLY A 188 -0.98 -14.33 -23.48
C GLY A 188 -1.16 -15.37 -24.58
N ARG A 189 -1.20 -14.98 -25.86
CA ARG A 189 -1.29 -15.95 -26.97
C ARG A 189 -0.08 -16.90 -27.04
N LYS A 190 1.14 -16.38 -26.85
CA LYS A 190 2.39 -17.17 -26.84
C LYS A 190 2.43 -18.16 -25.66
N THR A 191 1.77 -17.85 -24.54
CA THR A 191 1.79 -18.67 -23.31
C THR A 191 0.52 -19.48 -23.09
N SER A 192 -0.34 -19.62 -24.09
CA SER A 192 -1.68 -20.22 -23.95
C SER A 192 -1.69 -21.71 -23.57
N GLN A 193 -0.60 -22.43 -23.85
CA GLN A 193 -0.48 -23.87 -23.61
C GLN A 193 -0.23 -24.24 -22.13
N GLY A 194 0.11 -23.29 -21.27
CA GLY A 194 0.46 -23.54 -19.86
C GLY A 194 0.23 -22.33 -18.95
N ILE A 195 0.50 -22.49 -17.65
CA ILE A 195 0.50 -21.35 -16.71
C ILE A 195 1.85 -20.63 -16.83
N SER A 196 1.84 -19.43 -17.40
CA SER A 196 3.01 -18.55 -17.37
C SER A 196 2.91 -17.58 -16.20
N TRP A 197 3.70 -17.82 -15.15
CA TRP A 197 3.80 -16.91 -14.00
C TRP A 197 4.42 -15.57 -14.39
N GLN A 198 5.35 -15.55 -15.34
CA GLN A 198 5.92 -14.33 -15.88
C GLN A 198 4.85 -13.44 -16.51
N PHE A 199 3.93 -14.04 -17.28
CA PHE A 199 2.78 -13.33 -17.83
C PHE A 199 1.83 -12.82 -16.72
N VAL A 200 1.54 -13.65 -15.71
CA VAL A 200 0.71 -13.25 -14.56
C VAL A 200 1.29 -12.05 -13.83
N PHE A 201 2.60 -12.04 -13.55
CA PHE A 201 3.28 -10.92 -12.91
C PHE A 201 3.25 -9.67 -13.80
N ALA A 202 3.57 -9.82 -15.09
CA ALA A 202 3.51 -8.72 -16.05
C ALA A 202 2.11 -8.11 -16.14
N PHE A 203 1.05 -8.93 -16.14
CA PHE A 203 -0.32 -8.42 -16.14
C PHE A 203 -0.67 -7.74 -14.80
N ASN A 204 -0.47 -8.42 -13.68
CA ASN A 204 -0.92 -7.97 -12.35
C ASN A 204 -0.21 -6.69 -11.88
N ASP A 205 1.07 -6.52 -12.20
CA ASP A 205 1.84 -5.32 -11.84
C ASP A 205 1.36 -4.06 -12.57
N ASN A 206 0.62 -4.23 -13.68
CA ASN A 206 0.35 -3.17 -14.65
C ASN A 206 -1.12 -2.90 -14.87
N ILE A 207 -2.00 -3.88 -14.65
CA ILE A 207 -3.44 -3.78 -14.85
C ILE A 207 -4.09 -2.65 -14.05
N ALA A 208 -3.57 -2.30 -12.87
CA ALA A 208 -4.09 -1.18 -12.09
C ALA A 208 -3.91 0.17 -12.79
N ILE A 209 -2.76 0.37 -13.44
CA ILE A 209 -2.46 1.59 -14.20
C ILE A 209 -3.24 1.57 -15.53
N LEU A 210 -3.30 0.42 -16.21
CA LEU A 210 -4.10 0.26 -17.43
C LEU A 210 -5.60 0.52 -17.18
N SER A 211 -6.14 0.08 -16.04
CA SER A 211 -7.54 0.31 -15.68
C SER A 211 -7.86 1.80 -15.56
N GLU A 212 -6.91 2.63 -15.14
CA GLU A 212 -7.07 4.08 -15.00
C GLU A 212 -6.88 4.81 -16.33
N LEU A 213 -5.87 4.44 -17.12
CA LEU A 213 -5.52 5.15 -18.35
C LEU A 213 -6.32 4.68 -19.58
N ALA A 214 -6.67 3.39 -19.66
CA ALA A 214 -7.33 2.76 -20.81
C ALA A 214 -8.28 1.62 -20.38
N PRO A 215 -9.37 1.93 -19.62
CA PRO A 215 -10.26 0.93 -19.05
C PRO A 215 -10.92 -0.01 -20.08
N ASP A 216 -11.30 0.51 -21.25
CA ASP A 216 -11.95 -0.31 -22.30
C ASP A 216 -10.96 -1.30 -22.91
N SER A 217 -9.73 -0.87 -23.20
CA SER A 217 -8.67 -1.75 -23.70
C SER A 217 -8.27 -2.80 -22.66
N ALA A 218 -8.23 -2.44 -21.38
CA ALA A 218 -7.98 -3.38 -20.28
C ALA A 218 -9.09 -4.44 -20.17
N LEU A 219 -10.36 -4.04 -20.35
CA LEU A 219 -11.50 -4.96 -20.37
C LEU A 219 -11.44 -5.90 -21.57
N GLU A 220 -11.13 -5.41 -22.77
CA GLU A 220 -11.00 -6.25 -23.97
C GLU A 220 -9.82 -7.21 -23.88
N LEU A 221 -8.68 -6.77 -23.31
CA LEU A 221 -7.57 -7.66 -22.95
C LEU A 221 -8.06 -8.79 -22.05
N LEU A 222 -8.76 -8.46 -20.97
CA LEU A 222 -9.26 -9.46 -20.02
C LEU A 222 -10.24 -10.45 -20.70
N LYS A 223 -11.17 -9.96 -21.54
CA LYS A 223 -12.08 -10.81 -22.32
C LYS A 223 -11.33 -11.77 -23.24
N SER A 224 -10.28 -11.29 -23.93
CA SER A 224 -9.46 -12.12 -24.82
C SER A 224 -8.69 -13.22 -24.09
N LEU A 225 -8.49 -13.06 -22.77
CA LEU A 225 -7.75 -13.99 -21.92
C LEU A 225 -8.66 -14.95 -21.17
N ILE A 226 -10.00 -14.87 -21.29
CA ILE A 226 -10.93 -15.75 -20.55
C ILE A 226 -10.53 -17.22 -20.71
N ASP A 227 -10.15 -17.62 -21.93
CA ASP A 227 -9.78 -19.00 -22.29
C ASP A 227 -8.30 -19.35 -22.08
N HIS A 228 -7.52 -18.43 -21.51
CA HIS A 228 -6.13 -18.65 -21.15
C HIS A 228 -6.00 -19.35 -19.78
N ARG A 229 -5.10 -20.34 -19.65
CA ARG A 229 -4.89 -21.10 -18.39
C ARG A 229 -4.53 -20.22 -17.19
N SER A 230 -3.68 -19.20 -17.39
CA SER A 230 -3.35 -18.23 -16.33
C SER A 230 -4.48 -17.28 -15.87
N PHE A 231 -5.67 -17.28 -16.49
CA PHE A 231 -6.71 -16.26 -16.26
C PHE A 231 -7.14 -16.13 -14.79
N ILE A 232 -7.24 -17.26 -14.09
CA ILE A 232 -7.60 -17.36 -12.66
C ILE A 232 -6.62 -16.64 -11.72
N HIS A 233 -5.40 -16.37 -12.16
CA HIS A 233 -4.37 -15.69 -11.38
C HIS A 233 -4.29 -14.19 -11.69
N LEU A 234 -5.11 -13.69 -12.61
CA LEU A 234 -5.14 -12.29 -12.98
C LEU A 234 -5.95 -11.48 -11.96
N ASN A 235 -5.37 -10.41 -11.43
CA ASN A 235 -6.01 -9.48 -10.50
C ASN A 235 -6.51 -8.26 -11.26
N PHE A 236 -7.83 -8.06 -11.32
CA PHE A 236 -8.44 -6.93 -12.02
C PHE A 236 -9.40 -6.12 -11.15
N GLN A 237 -9.19 -6.09 -9.81
CA GLN A 237 -10.01 -5.32 -8.87
C GLN A 237 -10.13 -3.83 -9.24
N LYS A 238 -9.03 -3.24 -9.72
CA LYS A 238 -9.00 -1.80 -10.04
C LYS A 238 -9.92 -1.45 -11.21
N LEU A 239 -10.16 -2.37 -12.14
CA LEU A 239 -11.00 -2.16 -13.32
C LEU A 239 -12.47 -1.96 -12.94
N ILE A 240 -12.93 -2.60 -11.86
CA ILE A 240 -14.30 -2.49 -11.33
C ILE A 240 -14.70 -1.03 -11.06
N TYR A 241 -13.76 -0.20 -10.59
CA TYR A 241 -14.06 1.20 -10.29
C TYR A 241 -14.41 2.01 -11.55
N TYR A 242 -13.90 1.60 -12.71
CA TYR A 242 -14.07 2.27 -14.01
C TYR A 242 -15.12 1.62 -14.91
N ARG A 243 -15.30 0.28 -14.85
CA ARG A 243 -16.26 -0.51 -15.64
C ARG A 243 -17.02 -1.55 -14.79
N PRO A 244 -17.80 -1.10 -13.78
CA PRO A 244 -18.41 -2.01 -12.81
C PRO A 244 -19.45 -2.97 -13.45
N VAL A 245 -20.25 -2.47 -14.39
CA VAL A 245 -21.33 -3.25 -15.02
C VAL A 245 -20.75 -4.30 -15.96
N GLU A 246 -19.77 -3.92 -16.78
CA GLU A 246 -19.15 -4.80 -17.76
C GLU A 246 -18.32 -5.89 -17.08
N VAL A 247 -17.61 -5.55 -15.99
CA VAL A 247 -16.88 -6.54 -15.20
C VAL A 247 -17.84 -7.48 -14.46
N ALA A 248 -18.98 -6.98 -13.96
CA ALA A 248 -20.00 -7.85 -13.37
C ALA A 248 -20.58 -8.83 -14.39
N ARG A 249 -20.92 -8.37 -15.60
CA ARG A 249 -21.38 -9.25 -16.70
C ARG A 249 -20.32 -10.26 -17.12
N LEU A 250 -19.05 -9.86 -17.15
CA LEU A 250 -17.93 -10.77 -17.41
C LEU A 250 -17.85 -11.86 -16.34
N VAL A 251 -18.00 -11.52 -15.07
CA VAL A 251 -18.05 -12.50 -13.97
C VAL A 251 -19.21 -13.48 -14.16
N THR A 252 -20.42 -12.99 -14.47
CA THR A 252 -21.56 -13.88 -14.79
C THR A 252 -21.28 -14.77 -16.02
N GLN A 253 -20.56 -14.29 -17.04
CA GLN A 253 -20.16 -15.10 -18.19
C GLN A 253 -19.12 -16.17 -17.84
N LEU A 254 -18.24 -15.90 -16.88
CA LEU A 254 -17.30 -16.92 -16.37
C LEU A 254 -18.05 -18.05 -15.67
N ASP A 255 -19.19 -17.75 -15.05
CA ASP A 255 -20.05 -18.74 -14.38
C ASP A 255 -20.68 -19.71 -15.37
N SER A 256 -21.19 -19.22 -16.52
CA SER A 256 -21.73 -20.10 -17.57
C SER A 256 -20.65 -20.97 -18.21
N LYS A 257 -19.42 -20.45 -18.32
CA LYS A 257 -18.24 -21.24 -18.72
C LYS A 257 -17.68 -22.12 -17.60
N ARG A 258 -18.31 -22.15 -16.41
CA ARG A 258 -17.91 -22.97 -15.24
C ARG A 258 -16.44 -22.76 -14.85
N LYS A 259 -15.94 -21.53 -15.02
CA LYS A 259 -14.61 -21.10 -14.59
C LYS A 259 -14.69 -20.62 -13.15
N PHE A 260 -14.64 -21.59 -12.25
CA PHE A 260 -14.68 -21.35 -10.82
C PHE A 260 -13.25 -21.10 -10.33
N GLY A 261 -12.93 -19.84 -10.06
CA GLY A 261 -11.65 -19.44 -9.47
C GLY A 261 -11.86 -18.29 -8.48
N ARG A 262 -11.04 -18.24 -7.43
CA ARG A 262 -11.07 -17.14 -6.46
C ARG A 262 -10.38 -15.92 -7.06
N TYR A 263 -11.08 -15.20 -7.94
CA TYR A 263 -10.64 -13.88 -8.39
C TYR A 263 -10.58 -12.95 -7.17
N THR A 264 -9.50 -12.17 -7.03
CA THR A 264 -9.35 -11.19 -5.94
C THR A 264 -10.20 -9.94 -6.21
N ILE A 265 -11.52 -10.15 -6.29
CA ILE A 265 -12.49 -9.18 -6.79
C ILE A 265 -13.58 -8.95 -5.75
N ASN A 266 -14.00 -7.70 -5.59
CA ASN A 266 -15.03 -7.29 -4.67
C ASN A 266 -15.80 -6.09 -5.24
N PHE A 267 -17.12 -6.21 -5.31
CA PHE A 267 -18.04 -5.22 -5.85
C PHE A 267 -18.66 -4.31 -4.78
N ASN A 268 -18.42 -4.52 -3.48
CA ASN A 268 -19.09 -3.77 -2.40
C ASN A 268 -18.98 -2.24 -2.57
N SER A 269 -17.82 -1.74 -3.01
CA SER A 269 -17.60 -0.30 -3.21
C SER A 269 -18.40 0.30 -4.38
N VAL A 270 -18.80 -0.51 -5.36
CA VAL A 270 -19.50 -0.10 -6.58
C VAL A 270 -20.90 -0.72 -6.74
N ALA A 271 -21.35 -1.54 -5.80
CA ALA A 271 -22.61 -2.29 -5.88
C ALA A 271 -23.82 -1.40 -6.21
N HIS A 272 -23.85 -0.18 -5.64
CA HIS A 272 -24.88 0.82 -5.90
C HIS A 272 -24.91 1.38 -7.34
N LYS A 273 -23.90 1.08 -8.16
CA LYS A 273 -23.83 1.42 -9.58
C LYS A 273 -24.30 0.29 -10.49
N LEU A 274 -24.57 -0.90 -9.94
CA LEU A 274 -24.98 -2.06 -10.72
C LEU A 274 -26.49 -2.05 -10.96
N PRO A 275 -26.95 -2.48 -12.15
CA PRO A 275 -28.35 -2.83 -12.38
C PRO A 275 -28.84 -3.89 -11.38
N GLN A 276 -30.13 -3.84 -11.06
CA GLN A 276 -30.73 -4.66 -9.99
C GLN A 276 -30.70 -6.16 -10.32
N ASP A 277 -30.95 -6.53 -11.57
CA ASP A 277 -30.86 -7.89 -12.09
C ASP A 277 -29.45 -8.48 -11.94
N ILE A 278 -28.42 -7.70 -12.29
CA ILE A 278 -27.01 -8.09 -12.13
C ILE A 278 -26.65 -8.21 -10.65
N LEU A 279 -27.11 -7.27 -9.83
CA LEU A 279 -26.86 -7.29 -8.38
C LEU A 279 -27.47 -8.53 -7.72
N ILE A 280 -28.72 -8.87 -8.04
CA ILE A 280 -29.39 -10.08 -7.53
C ILE A 280 -28.65 -11.33 -8.03
N ASN A 281 -28.27 -11.39 -9.31
CA ASN A 281 -27.51 -12.50 -9.86
C ASN A 281 -26.16 -12.72 -9.15
N LEU A 282 -25.44 -11.63 -8.84
CA LEU A 282 -24.19 -11.69 -8.05
C LEU A 282 -24.45 -12.15 -6.62
N ILE A 283 -25.55 -11.73 -5.99
CA ILE A 283 -25.91 -12.17 -4.64
C ILE A 283 -26.22 -13.68 -4.64
N GLU A 284 -27.02 -14.14 -5.59
CA GLU A 284 -27.44 -15.54 -5.75
C GLU A 284 -26.24 -16.47 -6.01
N ASN A 285 -25.39 -16.09 -6.97
CA ASN A 285 -24.35 -16.99 -7.48
C ASN A 285 -22.97 -16.72 -6.87
N ARG A 286 -22.70 -15.52 -6.36
CA ARG A 286 -21.35 -15.03 -6.00
C ARG A 286 -21.32 -14.10 -4.79
N LEU A 287 -22.07 -14.43 -3.74
CA LEU A 287 -22.18 -13.61 -2.52
C LEU A 287 -20.84 -13.08 -1.98
N HIS A 288 -19.79 -13.90 -1.96
CA HIS A 288 -18.46 -13.53 -1.44
C HIS A 288 -17.82 -12.33 -2.17
N LEU A 289 -18.31 -11.97 -3.36
CA LEU A 289 -17.86 -10.77 -4.08
C LEU A 289 -18.60 -9.49 -3.62
N ILE A 290 -19.71 -9.62 -2.88
CA ILE A 290 -20.63 -8.52 -2.54
C ILE A 290 -21.29 -8.65 -1.15
N ASP A 291 -20.56 -9.23 -0.19
CA ASP A 291 -21.02 -9.63 1.14
C ASP A 291 -21.13 -8.49 2.19
N GLN A 292 -20.63 -7.28 1.90
CA GLN A 292 -20.63 -6.15 2.86
C GLN A 292 -21.85 -5.26 2.68
N PHE A 293 -23.03 -5.82 2.90
CA PHE A 293 -24.35 -5.17 2.74
C PHE A 293 -24.45 -3.77 3.35
N SER A 294 -23.84 -3.56 4.53
CA SER A 294 -23.86 -2.27 5.25
C SER A 294 -23.19 -1.12 4.49
N THR A 295 -22.31 -1.41 3.53
CA THR A 295 -21.56 -0.41 2.78
C THR A 295 -22.29 0.11 1.54
N TRP A 296 -23.24 -0.67 1.00
CA TRP A 296 -23.89 -0.38 -0.28
C TRP A 296 -25.40 -0.40 -0.26
N LEU A 297 -26.08 -1.19 0.60
CA LEU A 297 -27.54 -1.09 0.75
C LEU A 297 -28.01 0.35 1.06
N PRO A 298 -27.34 1.15 1.93
CA PRO A 298 -27.75 2.53 2.19
C PRO A 298 -27.71 3.46 0.97
N LYS A 299 -27.03 3.06 -0.11
CA LYS A 299 -26.88 3.86 -1.34
C LYS A 299 -27.92 3.51 -2.40
N LEU A 300 -28.67 2.41 -2.23
CA LEU A 300 -29.73 2.00 -3.15
C LEU A 300 -31.04 2.74 -2.91
N LYS A 301 -31.90 2.79 -3.93
CA LYS A 301 -33.26 3.32 -3.80
C LYS A 301 -34.13 2.41 -2.90
N PRO A 302 -35.15 2.93 -2.22
CA PRO A 302 -36.03 2.14 -1.34
C PRO A 302 -36.61 0.89 -2.02
N GLU A 303 -37.06 1.01 -3.27
CA GLU A 303 -37.68 -0.09 -4.04
C GLU A 303 -36.68 -1.22 -4.29
N GLN A 304 -35.43 -0.87 -4.61
CA GLN A 304 -34.35 -1.85 -4.80
C GLN A 304 -34.02 -2.58 -3.50
N ARG A 305 -34.05 -1.90 -2.35
CA ARG A 305 -33.82 -2.53 -1.05
C ARG A 305 -34.94 -3.50 -0.67
N ILE A 306 -36.19 -3.19 -1.02
CA ILE A 306 -37.33 -4.08 -0.79
C ILE A 306 -37.15 -5.37 -1.58
N ALA A 307 -36.88 -5.27 -2.88
CA ALA A 307 -36.70 -6.45 -3.73
C ALA A 307 -35.52 -7.33 -3.28
N ILE A 308 -34.40 -6.73 -2.85
CA ILE A 308 -33.27 -7.50 -2.31
C ILE A 308 -33.65 -8.20 -0.99
N TYR A 309 -34.39 -7.52 -0.11
CA TYR A 309 -34.87 -8.14 1.12
C TYR A 309 -35.81 -9.32 0.84
N GLU A 310 -36.81 -9.16 -0.04
CA GLU A 310 -37.74 -10.22 -0.41
C GLU A 310 -37.01 -11.46 -0.94
N TYR A 311 -35.90 -11.24 -1.63
CA TYR A 311 -35.06 -12.32 -2.15
C TYR A 311 -34.15 -12.96 -1.08
N CYS A 312 -33.56 -12.19 -0.16
CA CYS A 312 -32.48 -12.67 0.73
C CYS A 312 -32.89 -12.93 2.19
N TYR A 313 -34.05 -12.45 2.66
CA TYR A 313 -34.33 -12.35 4.10
C TYR A 313 -34.21 -13.67 4.86
N ARG A 314 -34.54 -14.81 4.22
CA ARG A 314 -34.48 -16.14 4.85
C ARG A 314 -33.06 -16.59 5.16
N GLY A 315 -32.07 -16.30 4.31
CA GLY A 315 -30.68 -16.68 4.58
C GLY A 315 -29.85 -15.63 5.30
N TRP A 316 -30.41 -14.46 5.56
CA TRP A 316 -29.82 -13.52 6.53
C TRP A 316 -30.20 -13.82 7.98
N ARG A 317 -31.13 -14.74 8.21
CA ARG A 317 -31.45 -15.22 9.55
C ARG A 317 -30.43 -16.25 10.00
N ASP A 318 -30.03 -16.18 11.26
CA ASP A 318 -29.23 -17.23 11.88
C ASP A 318 -30.09 -18.43 12.31
N ARG A 319 -29.44 -19.38 13.00
CA ARG A 319 -30.07 -20.61 13.52
C ARG A 319 -31.12 -20.40 14.62
N ASP A 320 -31.34 -19.17 15.09
CA ASP A 320 -32.37 -18.85 16.07
C ASP A 320 -33.49 -18.02 15.40
N GLY A 321 -33.44 -17.84 14.08
CA GLY A 321 -34.37 -16.99 13.32
C GLY A 321 -34.03 -15.50 13.37
N TYR A 322 -32.88 -15.13 13.93
CA TYR A 322 -32.51 -13.74 14.20
C TYR A 322 -31.92 -13.04 12.96
N LEU A 323 -32.45 -11.87 12.63
CA LEU A 323 -31.94 -10.95 11.61
C LEU A 323 -31.26 -9.76 12.28
N SER A 324 -29.96 -9.56 12.03
CA SER A 324 -29.18 -8.48 12.67
C SER A 324 -29.86 -7.11 12.58
N ILE A 325 -29.93 -6.42 13.72
CA ILE A 325 -30.48 -5.06 13.80
C ILE A 325 -29.77 -4.06 12.87
N ASP A 326 -28.47 -4.27 12.63
CA ASP A 326 -27.67 -3.46 11.73
C ASP A 326 -28.07 -3.61 10.26
N LEU A 327 -28.75 -4.70 9.91
CA LEU A 327 -29.31 -4.94 8.60
C LEU A 327 -30.74 -4.39 8.53
N VAL A 328 -31.57 -4.63 9.55
CA VAL A 328 -32.95 -4.11 9.64
C VAL A 328 -32.99 -2.59 9.44
N LYS A 329 -32.10 -1.84 10.10
CA LYS A 329 -32.05 -0.36 10.01
C LYS A 329 -31.86 0.18 8.58
N LEU A 330 -31.38 -0.65 7.64
CA LEU A 330 -31.10 -0.25 6.25
C LEU A 330 -32.32 -0.28 5.35
N PHE A 331 -33.42 -0.92 5.77
CA PHE A 331 -34.62 -1.08 4.95
C PHE A 331 -35.65 0.05 5.12
N PRO A 332 -36.60 0.17 4.17
CA PRO A 332 -37.76 1.06 4.29
C PRO A 332 -38.69 0.69 5.45
N GLN A 333 -39.59 1.62 5.79
CA GLN A 333 -40.48 1.54 6.96
C GLN A 333 -41.26 0.22 7.04
N THR A 334 -41.88 -0.21 5.95
CA THR A 334 -42.72 -1.42 5.90
C THR A 334 -41.98 -2.68 6.36
N ILE A 335 -40.75 -2.88 5.87
CA ILE A 335 -39.90 -4.02 6.26
C ILE A 335 -39.40 -3.86 7.70
N ARG A 336 -39.00 -2.65 8.09
CA ARG A 336 -38.51 -2.41 9.45
C ARG A 336 -39.57 -2.70 10.52
N GLU A 337 -40.81 -2.28 10.29
CA GLU A 337 -41.93 -2.56 11.20
C GLU A 337 -42.25 -4.06 11.23
N LYS A 338 -42.32 -4.71 10.05
CA LYS A 338 -42.55 -6.15 9.94
C LYS A 338 -41.52 -6.94 10.74
N GLU A 339 -40.24 -6.65 10.52
CA GLU A 339 -39.14 -7.33 11.21
C GLU A 339 -39.12 -7.01 12.70
N ALA A 340 -39.43 -5.77 13.10
CA ALA A 340 -39.51 -5.43 14.51
C ALA A 340 -40.59 -6.22 15.25
N ARG A 341 -41.81 -6.30 14.69
CA ARG A 341 -42.90 -7.09 15.29
C ARG A 341 -42.55 -8.57 15.36
N TYR A 342 -41.92 -9.12 14.32
CA TYR A 342 -41.43 -10.51 14.32
C TYR A 342 -40.43 -10.75 15.47
N HIS A 343 -39.37 -9.95 15.57
CA HIS A 343 -38.32 -10.17 16.57
C HIS A 343 -38.80 -9.91 18.00
N LEU A 344 -39.74 -8.98 18.22
CA LEU A 344 -40.30 -8.74 19.54
C LEU A 344 -41.16 -9.91 20.05
N ASN A 345 -41.71 -10.73 19.15
CA ASN A 345 -42.50 -11.92 19.46
C ASN A 345 -41.69 -13.23 19.37
N LEU A 346 -40.43 -13.18 18.98
CA LEU A 346 -39.57 -14.36 18.82
C LEU A 346 -39.19 -14.96 20.19
N SER A 347 -39.59 -16.21 20.41
CA SER A 347 -39.36 -16.99 21.64
C SER A 347 -37.87 -17.04 22.04
N ALA A 348 -36.99 -17.25 21.05
CA ALA A 348 -35.54 -17.41 21.24
C ALA A 348 -34.85 -16.20 21.91
N ILE A 349 -35.41 -14.99 21.78
CA ILE A 349 -34.87 -13.77 22.41
C ILE A 349 -35.79 -13.17 23.47
N ALA A 350 -36.89 -13.86 23.83
CA ALA A 350 -37.87 -13.37 24.80
C ALA A 350 -37.23 -12.99 26.16
N THR A 351 -36.24 -13.77 26.62
CA THR A 351 -35.48 -13.56 27.86
C THR A 351 -34.25 -12.65 27.70
N ARG A 352 -33.87 -12.29 26.48
CA ARG A 352 -32.66 -11.52 26.15
C ARG A 352 -33.01 -10.05 25.91
N CYS A 353 -33.42 -9.34 26.97
CA CYS A 353 -33.91 -7.95 26.89
C CYS A 353 -32.96 -7.01 26.11
N THR A 354 -31.65 -7.14 26.30
CA THR A 354 -30.62 -6.33 25.61
C THR A 354 -30.58 -6.51 24.09
N GLN A 355 -31.00 -7.68 23.59
CA GLN A 355 -31.11 -7.98 22.16
C GLN A 355 -32.52 -7.67 21.62
N ARG A 356 -33.56 -7.92 22.43
CA ARG A 356 -34.97 -7.81 22.03
C ARG A 356 -35.49 -6.37 21.97
N ILE A 357 -35.27 -5.57 23.02
CA ILE A 357 -35.86 -4.21 23.13
C ILE A 357 -35.43 -3.27 22.00
N PRO A 358 -34.17 -3.28 21.51
CA PRO A 358 -33.75 -2.42 20.40
C PRO A 358 -34.59 -2.53 19.12
N TYR A 359 -35.24 -3.67 18.85
CA TYR A 359 -36.14 -3.81 17.70
C TYR A 359 -37.36 -2.88 17.77
N ALA A 360 -37.80 -2.50 18.96
CA ALA A 360 -38.91 -1.56 19.12
C ALA A 360 -38.60 -0.17 18.54
N ALA A 361 -37.33 0.15 18.30
CA ALA A 361 -36.92 1.42 17.68
C ALA A 361 -37.46 1.62 16.25
N PHE A 362 -37.94 0.55 15.62
CA PHE A 362 -38.44 0.58 14.25
C PHE A 362 -39.96 0.60 14.13
N LEU A 363 -40.68 0.51 15.26
CA LEU A 363 -42.15 0.54 15.29
C LEU A 363 -42.68 1.99 15.22
N PRO A 364 -44.00 2.17 14.97
CA PRO A 364 -44.68 3.42 15.25
C PRO A 364 -44.52 3.82 16.72
N TRP A 365 -44.40 5.13 16.97
CA TRP A 365 -44.10 5.68 18.30
C TRP A 365 -44.97 5.11 19.43
N SER A 366 -46.29 4.98 19.23
CA SER A 366 -47.21 4.45 20.22
C SER A 366 -46.90 3.00 20.63
N GLU A 367 -46.54 2.15 19.66
CA GLU A 367 -46.15 0.75 19.92
C GLU A 367 -44.79 0.69 20.63
N THR A 368 -43.81 1.50 20.20
CA THR A 368 -42.52 1.60 20.89
C THR A 368 -42.71 1.99 22.36
N CYS A 369 -43.53 3.01 22.64
CA CYS A 369 -43.81 3.46 23.99
C CYS A 369 -44.41 2.34 24.85
N GLN A 370 -45.32 1.53 24.31
CA GLN A 370 -45.86 0.37 25.02
C GLN A 370 -44.78 -0.66 25.38
N VAL A 371 -43.88 -0.97 24.45
CA VAL A 371 -42.80 -1.96 24.66
C VAL A 371 -41.78 -1.48 25.69
N VAL A 372 -41.38 -0.20 25.64
CA VAL A 372 -40.31 0.32 26.51
C VAL A 372 -40.80 0.78 27.89
N LYS A 373 -42.11 1.04 28.07
CA LYS A 373 -42.70 1.56 29.31
C LYS A 373 -42.27 0.82 30.58
N PRO A 374 -42.25 -0.53 30.65
CA PRO A 374 -41.82 -1.25 31.84
C PRO A 374 -40.35 -1.01 32.23
N TYR A 375 -39.51 -0.62 31.27
CA TYR A 375 -38.07 -0.47 31.45
C TYR A 375 -37.66 0.98 31.78
N LEU A 376 -38.53 1.97 31.53
CA LEU A 376 -38.23 3.39 31.75
C LEU A 376 -38.10 3.79 33.23
N GLN A 377 -38.72 3.03 34.14
CA GLN A 377 -38.66 3.24 35.59
C GLN A 377 -37.98 2.07 36.32
N ASN A 378 -37.27 1.20 35.57
CA ASN A 378 -36.62 0.03 36.14
C ASN A 378 -35.47 0.46 37.08
N PRO A 379 -35.27 -0.18 38.24
CA PRO A 379 -34.16 0.15 39.13
C PRO A 379 -32.77 -0.04 38.49
N ASP A 380 -32.62 -0.98 37.53
CA ASP A 380 -31.38 -1.20 36.78
C ASP A 380 -31.16 -0.10 35.72
N ALA A 381 -30.11 0.69 35.91
CA ALA A 381 -29.71 1.76 34.99
C ALA A 381 -29.41 1.25 33.57
N SER A 382 -28.93 0.02 33.42
CA SER A 382 -28.64 -0.58 32.10
C SER A 382 -29.90 -0.77 31.27
N LEU A 383 -31.00 -1.20 31.91
CA LEU A 383 -32.31 -1.36 31.27
C LEU A 383 -32.95 -0.01 30.96
N ARG A 384 -32.79 1.00 31.84
CA ARG A 384 -33.23 2.38 31.55
C ARG A 384 -32.48 2.97 30.37
N ILE A 385 -31.16 2.82 30.31
CA ILE A 385 -30.32 3.24 29.17
C ILE A 385 -30.82 2.62 27.87
N LEU A 386 -31.07 1.31 27.89
CA LEU A 386 -31.56 0.59 26.72
C LEU A 386 -32.91 1.12 26.23
N ALA A 387 -33.87 1.30 27.15
CA ALA A 387 -35.20 1.82 26.85
C ALA A 387 -35.15 3.24 26.27
N LEU A 388 -34.36 4.13 26.88
CA LEU A 388 -34.18 5.52 26.44
C LEU A 388 -33.50 5.59 25.08
N LYS A 389 -32.45 4.79 24.85
CA LYS A 389 -31.78 4.71 23.56
C LYS A 389 -32.75 4.25 22.47
N THR A 390 -33.55 3.23 22.73
CA THR A 390 -34.58 2.74 21.79
C THR A 390 -35.62 3.81 21.47
N LEU A 391 -36.13 4.54 22.47
CA LEU A 391 -37.04 5.67 22.24
C LEU A 391 -36.40 6.77 21.38
N ILE A 392 -35.15 7.15 21.67
CA ILE A 392 -34.45 8.17 20.90
C ILE A 392 -34.25 7.72 19.45
N ASP A 393 -33.81 6.48 19.24
CA ASP A 393 -33.62 5.92 17.90
C ASP A 393 -34.94 5.84 17.11
N THR A 394 -36.08 5.68 17.79
CA THR A 394 -37.43 5.68 17.15
C THR A 394 -37.77 7.00 16.47
N VAL A 395 -37.38 8.12 17.07
CA VAL A 395 -37.66 9.47 16.54
C VAL A 395 -36.91 9.74 15.23
N ARG A 396 -35.84 8.98 14.93
CA ARG A 396 -35.20 8.99 13.60
C ARG A 396 -36.20 8.74 12.48
N TYR A 397 -37.17 7.87 12.75
CA TYR A 397 -38.19 7.42 11.80
C TYR A 397 -39.54 8.11 12.03
N ASN A 398 -39.83 8.55 13.27
CA ASN A 398 -41.04 9.26 13.67
C ASN A 398 -40.74 10.71 14.07
N ARG A 399 -40.30 11.54 13.11
CA ARG A 399 -39.73 12.88 13.39
C ARG A 399 -40.69 13.85 14.07
N ASN A 400 -41.99 13.69 13.83
CA ASN A 400 -43.04 14.49 14.45
C ASN A 400 -43.14 14.30 15.97
N GLN A 401 -42.59 13.20 16.51
CA GLN A 401 -42.62 12.87 17.93
C GLN A 401 -41.39 13.36 18.71
N LEU A 402 -40.50 14.11 18.05
CA LEU A 402 -39.36 14.73 18.74
C LEU A 402 -39.78 15.63 19.92
N PRO A 403 -40.84 16.47 19.85
CA PRO A 403 -41.28 17.25 21.00
C PRO A 403 -41.66 16.40 22.22
N GLU A 404 -42.37 15.30 22.01
CA GLU A 404 -42.76 14.37 23.08
C GLU A 404 -41.53 13.66 23.67
N LEU A 405 -40.59 13.23 22.83
CA LEU A 405 -39.31 12.68 23.29
C LEU A 405 -38.53 13.68 24.17
N LEU A 406 -38.47 14.96 23.79
CA LEU A 406 -37.78 15.97 24.59
C LEU A 406 -38.43 16.13 25.96
N GLN A 407 -39.77 16.11 26.05
CA GLN A 407 -40.47 16.14 27.34
C GLN A 407 -40.14 14.92 28.21
N ILE A 408 -40.07 13.72 27.62
CA ILE A 408 -39.67 12.48 28.31
C ILE A 408 -38.23 12.62 28.87
N ILE A 409 -37.31 13.21 28.11
CA ILE A 409 -35.93 13.44 28.56
C ILE A 409 -35.87 14.51 29.66
N GLN A 410 -36.64 15.60 29.54
CA GLN A 410 -36.69 16.68 30.53
C GLN A 410 -37.19 16.21 31.89
N GLN A 411 -38.20 15.33 31.91
CA GLN A 411 -38.69 14.70 33.15
C GLN A 411 -37.63 13.83 33.85
N ARG A 412 -36.48 13.60 33.22
CA ARG A 412 -35.38 12.75 33.69
C ARG A 412 -34.08 13.54 33.91
N SER A 413 -34.19 14.83 34.22
CA SER A 413 -33.03 15.71 34.51
C SER A 413 -32.10 15.18 35.62
N ASN A 414 -32.68 14.49 36.61
CA ASN A 414 -31.97 13.95 37.79
C ASN A 414 -31.44 12.50 37.63
N GLU A 415 -31.39 11.95 36.40
CA GLU A 415 -30.79 10.63 36.16
C GLU A 415 -29.26 10.61 36.41
N GLN A 416 -28.68 9.43 36.66
CA GLN A 416 -27.23 9.28 36.82
C GLN A 416 -26.47 9.55 35.51
N ASP A 417 -25.21 10.01 35.60
CA ASP A 417 -24.42 10.38 34.42
C ASP A 417 -24.35 9.31 33.31
N PRO A 418 -24.22 7.99 33.55
CA PRO A 418 -24.26 7.00 32.47
C PRO A 418 -25.56 7.00 31.66
N VAL A 419 -26.70 7.26 32.32
CA VAL A 419 -28.01 7.37 31.69
C VAL A 419 -28.13 8.69 30.91
N ARG A 420 -27.69 9.79 31.52
CA ARG A 420 -27.61 11.11 30.88
C ARG A 420 -26.72 11.11 29.63
N ASN A 421 -25.56 10.46 29.73
CA ASN A 421 -24.63 10.24 28.61
C ASN A 421 -25.33 9.52 27.46
N ALA A 422 -26.04 8.43 27.75
CA ALA A 422 -26.77 7.67 26.75
C ALA A 422 -27.85 8.51 26.06
N MET A 423 -28.58 9.34 26.81
CA MET A 423 -29.58 10.27 26.26
C MET A 423 -28.93 11.29 25.31
N LEU A 424 -27.89 11.99 25.75
CA LEU A 424 -27.21 12.99 24.91
C LEU A 424 -26.52 12.36 23.70
N LYS A 425 -25.88 11.19 23.86
CA LYS A 425 -25.28 10.45 22.75
C LYS A 425 -26.34 10.03 21.72
N GLY A 426 -27.50 9.59 22.18
CA GLY A 426 -28.65 9.28 21.33
C GLY A 426 -29.08 10.50 20.51
N LEU A 427 -29.33 11.64 21.19
CA LEU A 427 -29.69 12.91 20.54
C LEU A 427 -28.62 13.37 19.54
N ALA A 428 -27.34 13.23 19.89
CA ALA A 428 -26.21 13.58 19.04
C ALA A 428 -26.07 12.68 17.80
N ASN A 429 -26.62 11.45 17.84
CA ASN A 429 -26.64 10.50 16.72
C ASN A 429 -27.83 10.72 15.77
N LEU A 430 -28.83 11.55 16.15
CA LEU A 430 -29.97 11.83 15.28
C LEU A 430 -29.53 12.59 14.02
N PRO A 431 -30.25 12.43 12.88
CA PRO A 431 -29.96 13.20 11.67
C PRO A 431 -30.04 14.70 11.95
N HIS A 432 -29.00 15.47 11.59
CA HIS A 432 -28.91 16.88 11.98
C HIS A 432 -30.10 17.73 11.46
N SER A 433 -30.69 17.34 10.33
CA SER A 433 -31.86 18.00 9.74
C SER A 433 -33.19 17.77 10.48
N ILE A 434 -33.20 16.96 11.55
CA ILE A 434 -34.41 16.76 12.38
C ILE A 434 -34.72 17.96 13.28
N TRP A 435 -33.69 18.75 13.60
CA TRP A 435 -33.80 19.87 14.52
C TRP A 435 -34.44 21.07 13.80
N GLN A 436 -35.52 21.61 14.37
CA GLN A 436 -36.26 22.77 13.87
C GLN A 436 -36.29 23.83 14.98
N GLN A 437 -36.57 25.09 14.63
CA GLN A 437 -36.58 26.22 15.56
C GLN A 437 -37.40 25.94 16.84
N LYS A 438 -38.58 25.31 16.69
CA LYS A 438 -39.48 24.96 17.81
C LYS A 438 -38.90 23.96 18.83
N HIS A 439 -37.85 23.21 18.46
CA HIS A 439 -37.23 22.21 19.33
C HIS A 439 -36.08 22.78 20.17
N LEU A 440 -35.56 23.96 19.80
CA LEU A 440 -34.33 24.50 20.36
C LEU A 440 -34.44 24.91 21.83
N THR A 441 -35.61 25.38 22.26
CA THR A 441 -35.87 25.71 23.67
C THR A 441 -35.82 24.46 24.56
N GLY A 442 -36.53 23.40 24.18
CA GLY A 442 -36.51 22.16 24.95
C GLY A 442 -35.13 21.48 24.98
N LEU A 443 -34.40 21.55 23.87
CA LEU A 443 -33.00 21.09 23.82
C LEU A 443 -32.09 21.93 24.73
N ALA A 444 -32.29 23.25 24.78
CA ALA A 444 -31.53 24.14 25.64
C ALA A 444 -31.71 23.82 27.13
N GLU A 445 -32.94 23.50 27.55
CA GLU A 445 -33.24 23.04 28.91
C GLU A 445 -32.48 21.74 29.24
N ILE A 446 -32.56 20.73 28.36
CA ILE A 446 -31.86 19.44 28.55
C ILE A 446 -30.34 19.64 28.66
N LEU A 447 -29.76 20.49 27.81
CA LEU A 447 -28.33 20.79 27.87
C LEU A 447 -27.96 21.54 29.14
N THR A 448 -28.82 22.44 29.63
CA THR A 448 -28.61 23.17 30.89
C THR A 448 -28.65 22.23 32.08
N ASP A 449 -29.64 21.34 32.15
CA ASP A 449 -29.75 20.32 33.19
C ASP A 449 -28.51 19.41 33.20
N ALA A 450 -28.03 19.02 32.02
CA ALA A 450 -26.83 18.21 31.91
C ALA A 450 -25.56 18.95 32.37
N LEU A 451 -25.42 20.24 32.02
CA LEU A 451 -24.23 21.03 32.37
C LEU A 451 -24.20 21.46 33.85
N THR A 452 -25.35 21.50 34.51
CA THR A 452 -25.46 21.86 35.94
C THR A 452 -25.41 20.66 36.89
N ALA A 453 -25.48 19.44 36.35
CA ALA A 453 -25.39 18.21 37.13
C ALA A 453 -24.03 18.07 37.85
N ALA A 454 -24.06 17.76 39.15
CA ALA A 454 -22.86 17.61 39.97
C ALA A 454 -21.98 16.41 39.54
N ASP A 455 -22.57 15.38 38.92
CA ASP A 455 -21.90 14.17 38.46
C ASP A 455 -21.49 14.21 36.97
N LEU A 456 -21.51 15.39 36.33
CA LEU A 456 -21.22 15.57 34.90
C LEU A 456 -19.84 15.02 34.48
N SER A 457 -19.84 13.97 33.66
CA SER A 457 -18.60 13.42 33.10
C SER A 457 -18.10 14.16 31.85
N ASP A 458 -16.80 13.98 31.55
CA ASP A 458 -16.19 14.43 30.29
C ASP A 458 -16.87 13.84 29.06
N ALA A 459 -17.36 12.60 29.15
CA ALA A 459 -18.06 11.94 28.06
C ALA A 459 -19.42 12.61 27.77
N THR A 460 -20.20 12.91 28.80
CA THR A 460 -21.50 13.58 28.67
C THR A 460 -21.34 15.00 28.12
N ALA A 461 -20.36 15.75 28.63
CA ALA A 461 -20.04 17.09 28.12
C ALA A 461 -19.63 17.06 26.64
N LYS A 462 -18.88 16.03 26.20
CA LYS A 462 -18.47 15.89 24.79
C LYS A 462 -19.67 15.65 23.87
N GLU A 463 -20.67 14.88 24.30
CA GLU A 463 -21.90 14.67 23.51
C GLU A 463 -22.75 15.95 23.44
N ALA A 464 -22.83 16.73 24.52
CA ALA A 464 -23.45 18.06 24.50
C ALA A 464 -22.78 18.99 23.47
N GLN A 465 -21.44 19.05 23.47
CA GLN A 465 -20.68 19.81 22.46
C GLN A 465 -20.96 19.30 21.04
N ARG A 466 -21.03 17.97 20.87
CA ARG A 466 -21.29 17.34 19.58
C ARG A 466 -22.66 17.74 19.03
N ILE A 467 -23.70 17.83 19.86
CA ILE A 467 -25.03 18.30 19.44
C ILE A 467 -24.95 19.74 18.92
N VAL A 468 -24.37 20.67 19.69
CA VAL A 468 -24.28 22.09 19.33
C VAL A 468 -23.52 22.31 18.02
N ILE A 469 -22.41 21.60 17.84
CA ILE A 469 -21.59 21.64 16.61
C ILE A 469 -22.30 20.91 15.46
N ASN A 470 -23.06 19.85 15.73
CA ASN A 470 -23.81 19.13 14.71
C ASN A 470 -24.89 19.98 14.05
N ILE A 471 -25.55 20.82 14.83
CA ILE A 471 -26.66 21.65 14.35
C ILE A 471 -26.23 23.07 13.93
N LEU A 472 -24.99 23.49 14.22
CA LEU A 472 -24.43 24.79 13.83
C LEU A 472 -24.70 25.19 12.36
N PRO A 473 -24.58 24.29 11.35
CA PRO A 473 -24.85 24.66 9.96
C PRO A 473 -26.32 25.00 9.66
N PHE A 474 -27.25 24.59 10.55
CA PHE A 474 -28.69 24.75 10.38
C PHE A 474 -29.26 25.85 11.30
N HIS A 475 -28.70 26.00 12.50
CA HIS A 475 -29.19 26.90 13.56
C HIS A 475 -28.05 27.76 14.13
N ALA A 476 -27.41 28.53 13.27
CA ALA A 476 -26.17 29.25 13.56
C ALA A 476 -26.24 30.15 14.81
N GLN A 477 -27.31 30.96 14.93
CA GLN A 477 -27.46 31.92 16.02
C GLN A 477 -27.59 31.21 17.38
N TRP A 478 -28.40 30.16 17.44
CA TRP A 478 -28.58 29.36 18.65
C TRP A 478 -27.29 28.64 19.02
N SER A 479 -26.63 28.01 18.04
CA SER A 479 -25.36 27.33 18.30
C SER A 479 -24.28 28.29 18.79
N ALA A 480 -24.17 29.48 18.21
CA ALA A 480 -23.19 30.49 18.62
C ALA A 480 -23.37 30.93 20.09
N GLN A 481 -24.60 31.11 20.55
CA GLN A 481 -24.91 31.37 21.97
C GLN A 481 -24.43 30.22 22.86
N TRP A 482 -24.71 28.99 22.44
CA TRP A 482 -24.32 27.78 23.19
C TRP A 482 -22.82 27.51 23.22
N LEU A 483 -22.05 27.94 22.22
CA LEU A 483 -20.59 27.86 22.29
C LEU A 483 -20.05 28.63 23.51
N SER A 484 -20.63 29.79 23.81
CA SER A 484 -20.26 30.59 24.99
C SER A 484 -20.61 29.88 26.30
N GLU A 485 -21.81 29.31 26.41
CA GLU A 485 -22.24 28.58 27.61
C GLU A 485 -21.43 27.30 27.85
N LEU A 486 -21.13 26.55 26.79
CA LEU A 486 -20.29 25.35 26.88
C LEU A 486 -18.88 25.68 27.37
N VAL A 487 -18.27 26.76 26.86
CA VAL A 487 -16.94 27.21 27.31
C VAL A 487 -17.00 27.73 28.74
N LYS A 488 -18.07 28.43 29.14
CA LYS A 488 -18.27 28.88 30.52
C LYS A 488 -18.36 27.69 31.49
N ALA A 489 -19.11 26.65 31.14
CA ALA A 489 -19.31 25.47 31.99
C ALA A 489 -18.08 24.54 32.03
N ARG A 490 -17.31 24.43 30.94
CA ARG A 490 -16.26 23.38 30.82
C ARG A 490 -14.85 23.90 30.59
N GLY A 491 -14.67 25.18 30.29
CA GLY A 491 -13.39 25.79 29.94
C GLY A 491 -12.80 25.35 28.58
N LYS A 492 -13.29 24.25 27.98
CA LYS A 492 -12.81 23.66 26.72
C LYS A 492 -13.97 23.32 25.78
N ILE A 493 -13.72 23.34 24.47
CA ILE A 493 -14.69 22.97 23.43
C ILE A 493 -14.02 22.15 22.31
N SER A 494 -14.73 21.16 21.76
CA SER A 494 -14.32 20.42 20.58
C SER A 494 -15.18 20.78 19.37
N PHE A 495 -14.54 21.03 18.23
CA PHE A 495 -15.20 21.43 16.98
C PHE A 495 -15.38 20.30 15.96
N PHE A 496 -14.89 19.08 16.24
CA PHE A 496 -15.15 17.85 15.47
C PHE A 496 -14.92 17.97 13.93
N ASN A 497 -13.81 18.60 13.52
CA ASN A 497 -13.41 18.83 12.12
C ASN A 497 -14.53 19.41 11.22
N LEU A 498 -14.72 20.73 11.28
CA LEU A 498 -15.70 21.44 10.47
C LEU A 498 -15.36 21.46 8.97
N GLU A 499 -14.09 21.24 8.59
CA GLU A 499 -13.64 21.26 7.20
C GLU A 499 -14.45 20.35 6.28
N ASP A 500 -14.73 19.13 6.73
CA ASP A 500 -15.43 18.10 5.94
C ASP A 500 -16.95 18.34 5.88
N ARG A 501 -17.45 19.21 6.76
CA ARG A 501 -18.88 19.41 6.99
C ARG A 501 -19.42 20.71 6.42
N LEU A 502 -18.54 21.68 6.21
CA LEU A 502 -18.87 23.00 5.70
C LEU A 502 -18.19 23.25 4.35
N ASN A 503 -18.91 23.92 3.45
CA ASN A 503 -18.33 24.52 2.26
C ASN A 503 -17.97 25.99 2.49
N ASN A 504 -17.23 26.61 1.56
CA ASN A 504 -16.77 28.00 1.70
C ASN A 504 -17.95 28.99 1.87
N SER A 505 -19.06 28.80 1.13
CA SER A 505 -20.23 29.69 1.20
C SER A 505 -20.91 29.64 2.58
N GLN A 506 -21.03 28.44 3.17
CA GLN A 506 -21.57 28.27 4.52
C GLN A 506 -20.68 28.94 5.57
N VAL A 507 -19.35 28.84 5.44
CA VAL A 507 -18.42 29.53 6.36
C VAL A 507 -18.57 31.05 6.26
N GLN A 508 -18.73 31.61 5.06
CA GLN A 508 -18.98 33.05 4.88
C GLN A 508 -20.28 33.52 5.55
N GLN A 509 -21.34 32.70 5.51
CA GLN A 509 -22.60 32.99 6.20
C GLN A 509 -22.47 32.88 7.73
N LEU A 510 -21.69 31.92 8.23
CA LEU A 510 -21.47 31.70 9.67
C LEU A 510 -20.49 32.70 10.29
N ALA A 511 -19.52 33.19 9.52
CA ALA A 511 -18.47 34.09 9.99
C ALA A 511 -18.98 35.30 10.79
N PRO A 512 -19.94 36.11 10.30
CA PRO A 512 -20.44 37.27 11.05
C PRO A 512 -21.16 36.89 12.36
N ILE A 513 -21.71 35.68 12.46
CA ILE A 513 -22.42 35.18 13.65
C ILE A 513 -21.43 34.67 14.70
N LEU A 514 -20.37 33.97 14.27
CA LEU A 514 -19.37 33.40 15.17
C LEU A 514 -18.31 34.41 15.60
N LEU A 515 -18.02 35.43 14.79
CA LEU A 515 -16.98 36.41 15.07
C LEU A 515 -17.16 37.14 16.42
N PRO A 516 -18.37 37.58 16.83
CA PRO A 516 -18.57 38.16 18.16
C PRO A 516 -18.22 37.19 19.31
N VAL A 517 -18.54 35.90 19.16
CA VAL A 517 -18.19 34.86 20.15
C VAL A 517 -16.68 34.73 20.25
N PHE A 518 -16.00 34.64 19.11
CA PHE A 518 -14.54 34.52 19.08
C PHE A 518 -13.82 35.78 19.61
N LYS A 519 -14.33 36.98 19.34
CA LYS A 519 -13.83 38.23 19.96
C LYS A 519 -14.01 38.21 21.48
N SER A 520 -15.13 37.69 21.98
CA SER A 520 -15.33 37.58 23.44
C SER A 520 -14.32 36.63 24.09
N TRP A 521 -13.89 35.58 23.38
CA TRP A 521 -12.86 34.63 23.85
C TRP A 521 -11.46 35.25 23.82
N GLU A 522 -11.17 36.09 22.83
CA GLU A 522 -9.94 36.87 22.75
C GLU A 522 -9.75 37.73 24.01
N THR A 523 -10.79 38.47 24.43
CA THR A 523 -10.73 39.33 25.64
C THR A 523 -10.61 38.60 26.98
N ARG A 524 -10.82 37.27 27.00
CA ARG A 524 -10.81 36.44 28.22
C ARG A 524 -9.64 35.45 28.25
N GLU A 525 -8.60 35.70 27.46
CA GLU A 525 -7.39 34.86 27.35
C GLU A 525 -7.69 33.39 26.98
N ARG A 526 -8.76 33.13 26.22
CA ARG A 526 -9.15 31.78 25.77
C ARG A 526 -8.48 31.39 24.45
N GLU A 527 -7.16 31.57 24.38
CA GLU A 527 -6.36 31.36 23.16
C GLU A 527 -6.56 29.95 22.57
N TRP A 528 -6.51 28.92 23.41
CA TRP A 528 -6.61 27.52 22.96
C TRP A 528 -7.93 27.24 22.23
N ASN A 529 -9.05 27.81 22.68
CA ASN A 529 -10.36 27.62 22.05
C ASN A 529 -10.40 28.24 20.64
N LEU A 530 -9.72 29.38 20.44
CA LEU A 530 -9.62 30.06 19.14
C LEU A 530 -8.72 29.29 18.17
N ILE A 531 -7.62 28.74 18.68
CA ILE A 531 -6.71 27.89 17.93
C ILE A 531 -7.43 26.61 17.47
N GLU A 532 -8.15 25.94 18.36
CA GLU A 532 -8.93 24.74 18.02
C GLU A 532 -10.07 25.04 17.04
N ALA A 533 -10.73 26.19 17.18
CA ALA A 533 -11.73 26.66 16.21
C ALA A 533 -11.10 26.78 14.82
N ALA A 534 -9.98 27.51 14.70
CA ALA A 534 -9.32 27.72 13.42
C ALA A 534 -8.78 26.42 12.80
N ALA A 535 -8.19 25.54 13.62
CA ALA A 535 -7.75 24.22 13.18
C ALA A 535 -8.91 23.39 12.61
N SER A 536 -10.10 23.48 13.21
CA SER A 536 -11.27 22.73 12.76
C SER A 536 -11.85 23.21 11.44
N PHE A 537 -11.72 24.51 11.09
CA PHE A 537 -12.13 25.02 9.78
C PHE A 537 -11.17 24.58 8.67
N GLY A 538 -9.91 24.30 9.00
CA GLY A 538 -8.91 23.77 8.08
C GLY A 538 -8.81 24.61 6.80
N LYS A 539 -8.94 23.98 5.61
CA LYS A 539 -8.88 24.69 4.32
C LYS A 539 -9.96 25.76 4.14
N ARG A 540 -11.03 25.73 4.94
CA ARG A 540 -12.11 26.73 4.90
C ARG A 540 -11.73 28.04 5.59
N LEU A 541 -10.62 28.09 6.32
CA LEU A 541 -10.10 29.31 6.93
C LEU A 541 -9.74 30.39 5.88
N GLN A 542 -9.52 29.99 4.62
CA GLN A 542 -9.28 30.89 3.49
C GLN A 542 -10.40 31.92 3.24
N VAL A 543 -11.63 31.69 3.76
CA VAL A 543 -12.77 32.61 3.62
C VAL A 543 -13.25 33.19 4.96
N PHE A 544 -12.45 33.10 6.03
CA PHE A 544 -12.80 33.62 7.36
C PHE A 544 -11.71 34.55 7.91
N ASP A 545 -11.48 35.68 7.24
CA ASP A 545 -10.44 36.66 7.60
C ASP A 545 -10.55 37.15 9.05
N GLY A 546 -11.76 37.37 9.57
CA GLY A 546 -11.93 37.86 10.94
C GLY A 546 -11.36 36.92 12.03
N LEU A 547 -11.38 35.60 11.81
CA LEU A 547 -10.73 34.64 12.72
C LEU A 547 -9.21 34.63 12.53
N VAL A 548 -8.75 34.78 11.28
CA VAL A 548 -7.31 34.91 10.97
C VAL A 548 -6.73 36.15 11.64
N ASP A 549 -7.41 37.29 11.58
CA ASP A 549 -6.99 38.54 12.23
C ASP A 549 -6.91 38.39 13.76
N ILE A 550 -7.81 37.61 14.38
CA ILE A 550 -7.74 37.28 15.82
C ILE A 550 -6.47 36.44 16.10
N LEU A 551 -6.21 35.40 15.29
CA LEU A 551 -5.02 34.59 15.47
C LEU A 551 -3.73 35.39 15.29
N GLU A 552 -3.70 36.34 14.36
CA GLU A 552 -2.56 37.24 14.16
C GLU A 552 -2.30 38.11 15.40
N ARG A 553 -3.35 38.72 15.99
CA ARG A 553 -3.20 39.48 17.23
C ARG A 553 -2.71 38.61 18.40
N ILE A 554 -3.32 37.44 18.59
CA ILE A 554 -2.87 36.48 19.61
C ILE A 554 -1.41 36.10 19.39
N LEU A 555 -0.99 35.89 18.15
CA LEU A 555 0.39 35.56 17.83
C LEU A 555 1.36 36.68 18.26
N PHE A 556 0.99 37.96 18.10
CA PHE A 556 1.80 39.08 18.54
C PHE A 556 1.87 39.23 20.07
N ASP A 557 0.83 38.83 20.81
CA ASP A 557 0.77 39.04 22.25
C ASP A 557 1.27 37.83 23.06
N THR A 558 0.94 36.62 22.61
CA THR A 558 1.19 35.37 23.35
C THR A 558 2.67 35.20 23.70
N ARG A 559 2.92 34.63 24.88
CA ARG A 559 4.23 34.16 25.33
C ARG A 559 4.31 32.63 25.38
N ASP A 560 3.20 31.96 25.09
CA ASP A 560 3.14 30.51 25.05
C ASP A 560 3.72 29.99 23.72
N LYS A 561 4.80 29.22 23.82
CA LYS A 561 5.50 28.66 22.66
C LYS A 561 4.62 27.70 21.85
N TRP A 562 3.77 26.92 22.51
CA TRP A 562 2.91 25.95 21.88
C TRP A 562 1.80 26.63 21.08
N ASN A 563 1.13 27.62 21.65
CA ASN A 563 0.10 28.40 20.97
C ASN A 563 0.67 29.13 19.75
N ALA A 564 1.80 29.81 19.92
CA ALA A 564 2.50 30.49 18.82
C ALA A 564 2.85 29.53 17.67
N THR A 565 3.41 28.36 17.98
CA THR A 565 3.75 27.34 16.97
C THR A 565 2.50 26.82 16.25
N ARG A 566 1.42 26.57 17.00
CA ARG A 566 0.17 26.03 16.44
C ARG A 566 -0.51 27.04 15.52
N ILE A 567 -0.55 28.32 15.89
CA ILE A 567 -1.07 29.39 15.04
C ILE A 567 -0.25 29.50 13.75
N LEU A 568 1.08 29.57 13.86
CA LEU A 568 1.96 29.64 12.69
C LEU A 568 1.77 28.43 11.76
N SER A 569 1.57 27.22 12.30
CA SER A 569 1.32 26.03 11.49
C SER A 569 -0.04 26.07 10.78
N ILE A 570 -1.09 26.58 11.43
CA ILE A 570 -2.40 26.79 10.81
C ILE A 570 -2.27 27.79 9.64
N LEU A 571 -1.58 28.91 9.87
CA LEU A 571 -1.35 29.92 8.84
C LEU A 571 -0.47 29.38 7.70
N ASP A 572 0.58 28.61 7.96
CA ASP A 572 1.40 28.02 6.87
C ASP A 572 0.61 27.05 5.99
N ASN A 573 -0.30 26.27 6.58
CA ASN A 573 -1.10 25.29 5.86
C ASN A 573 -2.25 25.93 5.06
N TYR A 574 -2.88 26.97 5.59
CA TYR A 574 -4.16 27.46 5.05
C TYR A 574 -4.15 28.94 4.64
N ARG A 575 -3.18 29.75 5.10
CA ARG A 575 -3.06 31.20 4.87
C ARG A 575 -1.62 31.68 4.72
N ARG A 576 -0.82 30.96 3.90
CA ARG A 576 0.61 31.28 3.69
C ARG A 576 0.81 32.70 3.14
N ASP A 577 -0.20 33.25 2.44
CA ASP A 577 -0.26 34.64 1.97
C ASP A 577 -0.03 35.66 3.08
N ARG A 578 -0.40 35.35 4.33
CA ARG A 578 -0.23 36.24 5.49
C ARG A 578 1.18 36.20 6.05
N LEU A 579 1.85 35.04 5.97
CA LEU A 579 3.19 34.85 6.54
C LEU A 579 4.26 35.74 5.90
N GLN A 580 4.08 36.14 4.64
CA GLN A 580 5.04 37.01 3.94
C GLN A 580 5.21 38.38 4.61
N PHE A 581 4.16 38.88 5.28
CA PHE A 581 4.15 40.15 5.99
C PHE A 581 4.41 39.95 7.49
N LEU A 582 3.80 38.92 8.09
CA LEU A 582 3.89 38.67 9.53
C LEU A 582 5.31 38.29 9.98
N ILE A 583 5.95 37.34 9.30
CA ILE A 583 7.24 36.81 9.75
C ILE A 583 8.34 37.88 9.84
N PRO A 584 8.52 38.76 8.84
CA PRO A 584 9.47 39.87 8.95
C PRO A 584 9.19 40.79 10.14
N GLN A 585 7.92 41.15 10.38
CA GLN A 585 7.53 42.02 11.50
C GLN A 585 7.83 41.36 12.86
N LEU A 586 7.48 40.08 13.01
CA LEU A 586 7.77 39.30 14.22
C LEU A 586 9.27 39.26 14.51
N LEU A 587 10.10 38.97 13.49
CA LEU A 587 11.56 38.92 13.64
C LEU A 587 12.20 40.28 13.94
N GLN A 588 11.65 41.37 13.41
CA GLN A 588 12.11 42.72 13.70
C GLN A 588 11.84 43.10 15.17
N GLN A 589 10.67 42.72 15.69
CA GLN A 589 10.27 42.99 17.07
C GLN A 589 11.04 42.11 18.07
N ASP A 590 11.17 40.81 17.78
CA ASP A 590 11.84 39.85 18.66
C ASP A 590 12.56 38.75 17.84
N LYS A 591 13.89 38.76 17.86
CA LYS A 591 14.71 37.77 17.15
C LYS A 591 14.51 36.33 17.66
N SER A 592 13.98 36.12 18.88
CA SER A 592 13.70 34.79 19.41
C SER A 592 12.61 34.04 18.66
N TRP A 593 11.79 34.72 17.83
CA TRP A 593 10.85 34.09 16.90
C TRP A 593 11.52 33.09 15.95
N PHE A 594 12.79 33.29 15.62
CA PHE A 594 13.55 32.36 14.78
C PHE A 594 13.67 30.95 15.40
N THR A 595 13.52 30.81 16.72
CA THR A 595 13.54 29.50 17.39
C THR A 595 12.29 28.65 17.11
N GLN A 596 11.23 29.24 16.53
CA GLN A 596 10.05 28.52 16.08
C GLN A 596 10.30 27.86 14.72
N SER A 597 9.99 26.56 14.61
CA SER A 597 10.28 25.76 13.41
C SER A 597 9.63 26.32 12.14
N VAL A 598 8.39 26.81 12.23
CA VAL A 598 7.69 27.40 11.07
C VAL A 598 8.42 28.63 10.56
N VAL A 599 8.93 29.49 11.46
CA VAL A 599 9.63 30.73 11.10
C VAL A 599 10.98 30.42 10.43
N ASN A 600 11.82 29.60 11.07
CA ASN A 600 13.12 29.28 10.48
C ASN A 600 12.99 28.49 9.17
N GLN A 601 12.01 27.59 9.05
CA GLN A 601 11.75 26.85 7.83
C GLN A 601 11.23 27.77 6.71
N TYR A 602 10.41 28.78 7.04
CA TYR A 602 9.96 29.79 6.08
C TYR A 602 11.12 30.62 5.53
N LEU A 603 12.01 31.13 6.39
CA LEU A 603 13.23 31.82 5.95
C LEU A 603 14.12 30.93 5.09
N HIS A 604 14.33 29.68 5.52
CA HIS A 604 15.11 28.69 4.79
C HIS A 604 14.54 28.36 3.39
N ASN A 605 13.21 28.37 3.23
CA ASN A 605 12.54 28.03 1.98
C ASN A 605 12.31 29.24 1.06
N PHE A 606 11.93 30.40 1.61
CA PHE A 606 11.38 31.53 0.83
C PHE A 606 12.09 32.88 1.03
N ARG A 607 12.66 33.13 2.21
CA ARG A 607 13.24 34.45 2.58
C ARG A 607 14.70 34.34 3.02
N GLN A 608 15.56 33.85 2.13
CA GLN A 608 16.99 33.71 2.42
C GLN A 608 17.70 35.07 2.61
N ASP A 609 17.12 36.16 2.08
CA ASP A 609 17.56 37.54 2.31
C ASP A 609 17.58 37.90 3.80
N LEU A 610 16.65 37.35 4.59
CA LEU A 610 16.54 37.60 6.03
C LEU A 610 17.29 36.58 6.89
N LEU A 611 17.88 35.54 6.29
CA LEU A 611 18.37 34.37 7.02
C LEU A 611 19.76 34.57 7.64
N THR A 612 20.64 35.31 6.96
CA THR A 612 22.08 35.44 7.30
C THR A 612 22.35 35.79 8.78
N PRO A 613 21.62 36.74 9.42
CA PRO A 613 21.84 37.08 10.83
C PRO A 613 21.62 35.92 11.82
N PHE A 614 20.92 34.86 11.41
CA PHE A 614 20.49 33.77 12.28
C PHE A 614 21.28 32.46 12.09
N LEU A 615 22.24 32.44 11.16
CA LEU A 615 23.06 31.25 10.85
C LEU A 615 24.27 31.05 11.79
N GLY A 616 24.62 32.08 12.56
CA GLY A 616 25.67 32.03 13.57
C GLY A 616 25.26 31.30 14.85
N GLN A 617 26.21 31.04 15.76
CA GLN A 617 25.90 30.59 17.12
C GLN A 617 25.41 31.74 18.00
N THR A 618 24.14 32.11 17.86
CA THR A 618 23.55 33.21 18.63
C THR A 618 22.69 32.66 19.78
N ALA A 619 22.82 33.26 20.95
CA ALA A 619 21.87 33.05 22.04
C ALA A 619 20.82 34.17 21.96
N TYR A 620 19.59 33.81 21.61
CA TYR A 620 18.49 34.77 21.50
C TYR A 620 17.89 35.03 22.87
N ARG A 621 17.71 36.30 23.24
CA ARG A 621 16.96 36.72 24.42
C ARG A 621 15.65 37.36 23.96
N GLY A 622 14.52 36.80 24.37
CA GLY A 622 13.19 37.27 23.98
C GLY A 622 12.08 36.36 24.51
N LYS A 623 10.90 36.42 23.92
CA LYS A 623 9.70 35.68 24.32
C LYS A 623 9.92 34.17 24.42
N PHE A 624 10.65 33.57 23.48
CA PHE A 624 10.77 32.11 23.38
C PHE A 624 12.15 31.56 23.74
N SER A 625 13.06 32.41 24.20
CA SER A 625 14.42 31.99 24.56
C SER A 625 15.03 32.93 25.60
N THR A 626 15.71 32.35 26.59
CA THR A 626 16.29 33.07 27.73
C THR A 626 17.61 33.76 27.43
N GLY A 627 18.25 33.44 26.30
CA GLY A 627 19.59 33.90 25.94
C GLY A 627 20.72 33.15 26.64
N LYS A 628 20.42 32.09 27.41
CA LYS A 628 21.44 31.27 28.09
C LYS A 628 22.06 30.20 27.19
N THR A 629 21.30 29.69 26.22
CA THR A 629 21.74 28.63 25.31
C THR A 629 21.91 29.16 23.89
N ARG A 630 23.04 28.82 23.27
CA ARG A 630 23.28 29.10 21.85
C ARG A 630 22.37 28.20 21.02
N PHE A 631 21.58 28.81 20.14
CA PHE A 631 20.67 28.11 19.24
C PHE A 631 21.35 27.91 17.88
N VAL A 632 21.28 26.68 17.36
CA VAL A 632 21.69 26.34 16.00
C VAL A 632 20.49 25.70 15.33
N PRO A 633 19.96 26.27 14.23
CA PRO A 633 18.80 25.71 13.55
C PRO A 633 19.14 24.35 12.92
N TYR A 634 18.11 23.53 12.74
CA TYR A 634 18.21 22.25 12.05
C TYR A 634 17.37 22.28 10.77
N PHE A 635 18.00 22.02 9.63
CA PHE A 635 17.37 21.92 8.32
C PHE A 635 17.69 20.59 7.65
N TYR A 636 16.66 19.93 7.12
CA TYR A 636 16.83 18.60 6.52
C TYR A 636 17.52 18.61 5.16
N ARG A 637 17.22 19.59 4.29
CA ARG A 637 17.71 19.71 2.89
C ARG A 637 17.52 21.15 2.42
N GLY A 638 18.02 21.48 1.22
CA GLY A 638 17.67 22.73 0.53
C GLY A 638 18.71 23.84 0.56
N PHE A 639 19.92 23.53 1.06
CA PHE A 639 21.06 24.44 1.11
C PHE A 639 21.53 24.93 -0.26
N SER A 640 21.11 24.31 -1.36
CA SER A 640 21.34 24.83 -2.73
C SER A 640 20.73 26.21 -2.97
N ARG A 641 19.76 26.63 -2.14
CA ARG A 641 19.19 27.98 -2.16
C ARG A 641 20.06 29.01 -1.47
N TRP A 642 21.05 28.61 -0.68
CA TRP A 642 21.86 29.53 0.12
C TRP A 642 23.05 30.06 -0.67
N THR A 643 23.54 31.25 -0.30
CA THR A 643 24.79 31.79 -0.85
C THR A 643 25.99 31.01 -0.31
N PHE A 644 27.16 31.15 -0.96
CA PHE A 644 28.41 30.62 -0.43
C PHE A 644 28.66 31.15 1.00
N LYS A 645 28.52 32.46 1.21
CA LYS A 645 28.70 33.12 2.52
C LYS A 645 27.77 32.55 3.58
N GLN A 646 26.50 32.32 3.27
CA GLN A 646 25.53 31.71 4.17
C GLN A 646 25.94 30.28 4.56
N GLN A 647 26.36 29.46 3.60
CA GLN A 647 26.86 28.11 3.90
C GLN A 647 28.14 28.16 4.74
N THR A 648 29.05 29.12 4.49
CA THR A 648 30.28 29.27 5.28
C THR A 648 29.99 29.64 6.74
N ILE A 649 29.10 30.61 6.97
CA ILE A 649 28.69 31.03 8.33
C ILE A 649 28.08 29.85 9.06
N PHE A 650 27.16 29.12 8.41
CA PHE A 650 26.51 27.99 9.04
C PHE A 650 27.46 26.81 9.29
N ALA A 651 28.34 26.50 8.33
CA ALA A 651 29.37 25.48 8.51
C ALA A 651 30.27 25.77 9.70
N LYS A 652 30.65 27.04 9.91
CA LYS A 652 31.41 27.47 11.10
C LYS A 652 30.63 27.21 12.38
N SER A 653 29.34 27.55 12.42
CA SER A 653 28.46 27.26 13.57
C SER A 653 28.37 25.77 13.88
N LEU A 654 28.27 24.92 12.85
CA LEU A 654 28.24 23.47 12.99
C LEU A 654 29.60 22.90 13.43
N ASP A 655 30.72 23.40 12.90
CA ASP A 655 32.06 23.01 13.36
C ASP A 655 32.23 23.31 14.85
N GLU A 656 31.95 24.54 15.27
CA GLU A 656 31.98 24.93 16.69
C GLU A 656 31.07 24.05 17.55
N LEU A 657 29.87 23.68 17.08
CA LEU A 657 28.96 22.78 17.81
C LEU A 657 29.57 21.38 17.97
N THR A 658 30.19 20.83 16.92
CA THR A 658 30.86 19.52 16.98
C THR A 658 32.12 19.50 17.85
N ARG A 659 32.63 20.67 18.28
CA ARG A 659 33.77 20.79 19.19
C ARG A 659 33.36 21.01 20.65
N ASP A 660 32.09 21.31 20.89
CA ASP A 660 31.57 21.57 22.22
C ASP A 660 31.35 20.25 22.98
N GLY A 661 32.31 19.88 23.83
CA GLY A 661 32.27 18.66 24.63
C GLY A 661 31.13 18.59 25.66
N LYS A 662 30.36 19.68 25.86
CA LYS A 662 29.18 19.69 26.72
C LYS A 662 27.88 19.42 25.96
N ARG A 663 27.91 19.28 24.62
CA ARG A 663 26.72 18.99 23.81
C ARG A 663 26.32 17.53 23.88
N ASP A 664 25.02 17.31 23.79
CA ASP A 664 24.46 15.97 23.65
C ASP A 664 24.82 15.35 22.28
N THR A 665 24.93 14.03 22.25
CA THR A 665 25.30 13.28 21.05
C THR A 665 24.31 13.48 19.88
N PRO A 666 22.96 13.51 20.09
CA PRO A 666 22.02 13.82 19.02
C PRO A 666 22.27 15.18 18.33
N ALA A 667 22.57 16.24 19.09
CA ALA A 667 22.91 17.54 18.52
C ALA A 667 24.16 17.48 17.63
N VAL A 668 25.20 16.73 18.05
CA VAL A 668 26.42 16.51 17.26
C VAL A 668 26.12 15.71 16.00
N TRP A 669 25.27 14.68 16.07
CA TRP A 669 24.85 13.90 14.89
C TRP A 669 24.10 14.75 13.87
N ASN A 670 23.18 15.59 14.35
CA ASN A 670 22.45 16.54 13.51
C ASN A 670 23.39 17.54 12.82
N ALA A 671 24.45 17.99 13.51
CA ALA A 671 25.44 18.87 12.89
C ALA A 671 26.28 18.15 11.83
N ILE A 672 26.67 16.89 12.06
CA ILE A 672 27.37 16.04 11.08
C ILE A 672 26.55 15.87 9.80
N GLU A 673 25.25 15.59 9.93
CA GLU A 673 24.35 15.44 8.79
C GLU A 673 24.19 16.74 8.01
N GLN A 674 24.05 17.87 8.69
CA GLN A 674 23.91 19.15 8.00
C GLN A 674 25.21 19.57 7.30
N LEU A 675 26.38 19.32 7.91
CA LEU A 675 27.69 19.56 7.28
C LEU A 675 27.84 18.82 5.95
N SER A 676 27.36 17.58 5.84
CA SER A 676 27.46 16.82 4.59
C SER A 676 26.52 17.31 3.49
N LEU A 677 25.55 18.16 3.82
CA LEU A 677 24.55 18.71 2.89
C LEU A 677 24.89 20.13 2.42
N LEU A 678 26.06 20.67 2.79
CA LEU A 678 26.57 21.97 2.34
C LEU A 678 27.49 21.80 1.13
N PRO A 679 26.98 21.82 -0.11
CA PRO A 679 27.75 21.44 -1.29
C PRO A 679 28.87 22.43 -1.64
N ALA A 680 28.84 23.66 -1.11
CA ALA A 680 29.84 24.67 -1.39
C ALA A 680 30.99 24.69 -0.37
N ILE A 681 30.95 23.84 0.66
CA ILE A 681 31.92 23.85 1.75
C ILE A 681 32.81 22.60 1.66
N GLU A 682 34.12 22.81 1.81
CA GLU A 682 35.09 21.71 1.88
C GLU A 682 34.82 20.84 3.12
N PRO A 683 34.83 19.50 3.00
CA PRO A 683 34.40 18.60 4.06
C PRO A 683 35.46 18.42 5.17
N THR A 684 36.38 19.36 5.36
CA THR A 684 37.54 19.24 6.26
C THR A 684 37.13 18.77 7.67
N ARG A 685 36.11 19.40 8.26
CA ARG A 685 35.64 19.01 9.59
C ARG A 685 35.00 17.64 9.61
N LEU A 686 34.22 17.29 8.59
CA LEU A 686 33.58 15.99 8.48
C LEU A 686 34.62 14.87 8.34
N THR A 687 35.70 15.11 7.58
CA THR A 687 36.86 14.21 7.46
C THR A 687 37.58 14.04 8.80
N GLN A 688 37.80 15.12 9.55
CA GLN A 688 38.39 15.03 10.90
C GLN A 688 37.53 14.19 11.84
N LEU A 689 36.20 14.38 11.81
CA LEU A 689 35.28 13.61 12.65
C LEU A 689 35.24 12.12 12.26
N ALA A 690 35.40 11.81 10.97
CA ALA A 690 35.46 10.44 10.44
C ALA A 690 36.80 9.73 10.66
N SER A 691 37.86 10.44 11.03
CA SER A 691 39.22 9.90 11.23
C SER A 691 39.25 8.82 12.32
N ILE A 692 40.03 7.77 12.11
CA ILE A 692 40.27 6.72 13.13
C ILE A 692 40.81 7.31 14.44
N LYS A 693 41.55 8.43 14.36
CA LYS A 693 42.11 9.15 15.51
C LYS A 693 41.06 9.82 16.41
N ASN A 694 39.82 9.99 15.94
CA ASN A 694 38.75 10.57 16.76
C ASN A 694 38.27 9.53 17.81
N PRO A 695 38.49 9.71 19.12
CA PRO A 695 38.17 8.69 20.12
C PRO A 695 36.65 8.42 20.26
N GLN A 696 35.79 9.33 19.78
CA GLN A 696 34.33 9.20 19.91
C GLN A 696 33.75 8.30 18.82
N GLN A 697 33.63 6.99 19.09
CA GLN A 697 33.15 6.00 18.11
C GLN A 697 31.79 6.36 17.50
N ALA A 698 30.81 6.76 18.30
CA ALA A 698 29.46 7.10 17.80
C ALA A 698 29.46 8.29 16.81
N VAL A 699 30.29 9.30 17.07
CA VAL A 699 30.45 10.49 16.22
C VAL A 699 31.17 10.11 14.93
N ARG A 700 32.24 9.32 15.04
CA ARG A 700 33.03 8.82 13.92
C ARG A 700 32.20 7.95 12.97
N ASP A 701 31.40 7.03 13.50
CA ASP A 701 30.47 6.20 12.75
C ASP A 701 29.42 7.03 12.00
N ARG A 702 28.86 8.08 12.63
CA ARG A 702 27.91 9.00 11.98
C ARG A 702 28.58 9.80 10.86
N ALA A 703 29.80 10.28 11.07
CA ALA A 703 30.57 11.02 10.08
C ALA A 703 30.89 10.17 8.84
N ILE A 704 31.31 8.92 9.02
CA ILE A 704 31.54 7.97 7.91
C ILE A 704 30.27 7.79 7.06
N ARG A 705 29.09 7.64 7.67
CA ARG A 705 27.83 7.58 6.92
C ARG A 705 27.57 8.87 6.13
N ALA A 706 27.77 10.01 6.78
CA ALA A 706 27.50 11.32 6.20
C ALA A 706 28.41 11.66 5.00
N LEU A 707 29.64 11.11 4.93
CA LEU A 707 30.53 11.28 3.78
C LEU A 707 29.90 10.84 2.44
N SER A 708 28.98 9.87 2.45
CA SER A 708 28.24 9.44 1.25
C SER A 708 27.34 10.53 0.65
N SER A 709 26.99 11.53 1.46
CA SER A 709 26.11 12.63 1.05
C SER A 709 26.89 13.82 0.51
N LEU A 710 28.23 13.78 0.45
CA LEU A 710 29.01 14.86 -0.14
C LEU A 710 28.85 14.91 -1.66
N ASP A 711 28.67 16.12 -2.19
CA ASP A 711 28.16 16.32 -3.54
C ASP A 711 29.15 15.98 -4.67
N GLY A 712 30.45 16.06 -4.42
CA GLY A 712 31.53 15.84 -5.39
C GLY A 712 32.34 14.56 -5.17
N GLY A 713 31.85 13.62 -4.34
CA GLY A 713 32.58 12.40 -4.01
C GLY A 713 33.83 12.62 -3.14
N GLN A 714 33.97 13.79 -2.52
CA GLN A 714 35.14 14.16 -1.71
C GLN A 714 35.36 13.24 -0.50
N GLY A 715 34.32 12.52 -0.08
CA GLY A 715 34.42 11.52 0.99
C GLY A 715 35.06 10.20 0.58
N VAL A 716 35.17 9.90 -0.73
CA VAL A 716 35.61 8.59 -1.22
C VAL A 716 37.01 8.20 -0.71
N PRO A 717 38.05 9.07 -0.73
CA PRO A 717 39.36 8.69 -0.21
C PRO A 717 39.34 8.23 1.26
N ILE A 718 38.56 8.92 2.10
CA ILE A 718 38.42 8.58 3.53
C ILE A 718 37.60 7.30 3.72
N LEU A 719 36.61 7.07 2.86
CA LEU A 719 35.83 5.83 2.87
C LEU A 719 36.69 4.63 2.46
N LEU A 720 37.64 4.80 1.52
CA LEU A 720 38.60 3.77 1.13
C LEU A 720 39.59 3.47 2.27
N GLU A 721 40.18 4.51 2.87
CA GLU A 721 41.05 4.37 4.05
C GLU A 721 40.34 3.61 5.19
N ALA A 722 39.05 3.90 5.39
CA ALA A 722 38.24 3.26 6.42
C ALA A 722 37.98 1.76 6.17
N LEU A 723 38.24 1.22 4.97
CA LEU A 723 38.12 -0.21 4.69
C LEU A 723 39.21 -1.02 5.43
N ASP A 724 40.36 -0.42 5.72
CA ASP A 724 41.50 -1.11 6.33
C ASP A 724 41.43 -1.23 7.85
N ASP A 725 40.41 -0.65 8.51
CA ASP A 725 40.26 -0.68 9.97
C ASP A 725 38.84 -1.08 10.43
N ALA A 726 38.50 -0.80 11.69
CA ALA A 726 37.21 -1.16 12.28
C ALA A 726 36.02 -0.38 11.70
N ARG A 727 36.26 0.70 10.93
CA ARG A 727 35.24 1.54 10.28
C ARG A 727 34.63 0.88 9.04
N ALA A 728 35.25 -0.17 8.50
CA ALA A 728 34.86 -0.85 7.26
C ALA A 728 33.37 -1.24 7.20
N ARG A 729 32.82 -1.74 8.32
CA ARG A 729 31.40 -2.15 8.43
C ARG A 729 30.37 -1.07 8.10
N ILE A 730 30.77 0.21 8.14
CA ILE A 730 29.92 1.36 7.77
C ILE A 730 30.38 1.95 6.44
N ALA A 731 31.70 2.08 6.24
CA ALA A 731 32.28 2.70 5.06
C ALA A 731 31.84 2.02 3.76
N ILE A 732 31.70 0.70 3.77
CA ILE A 732 31.25 -0.10 2.62
C ILE A 732 29.90 0.39 2.06
N TYR A 733 28.89 0.58 2.93
CA TYR A 733 27.56 1.03 2.51
C TYR A 733 27.56 2.49 2.04
N ALA A 734 28.38 3.33 2.68
CA ALA A 734 28.56 4.73 2.27
C ALA A 734 29.23 4.82 0.89
N LEU A 735 30.26 3.99 0.64
CA LEU A 735 31.01 3.93 -0.61
C LEU A 735 30.13 3.46 -1.77
N ARG A 736 29.26 2.47 -1.56
CA ARG A 736 28.26 2.03 -2.56
C ARG A 736 27.46 3.20 -3.12
N THR A 737 26.98 4.06 -2.24
CA THR A 737 26.16 5.22 -2.63
C THR A 737 26.95 6.17 -3.53
N CYS A 738 28.21 6.46 -3.19
CA CYS A 738 29.08 7.31 -4.01
C CYS A 738 29.38 6.70 -5.39
N LEU A 739 29.74 5.42 -5.43
CA LEU A 739 30.15 4.72 -6.65
C LEU A 739 29.00 4.63 -7.66
N MET A 740 27.77 4.41 -7.19
CA MET A 740 26.58 4.29 -8.05
C MET A 740 26.09 5.63 -8.64
N GLU A 741 26.70 6.76 -8.27
CA GLU A 741 26.38 8.11 -8.75
C GLU A 741 27.51 8.76 -9.60
N MET A 742 28.68 8.14 -9.65
CA MET A 742 29.83 8.60 -10.45
C MET A 742 29.94 7.86 -11.80
N PRO A 743 30.77 8.33 -12.75
CA PRO A 743 31.06 7.60 -13.97
C PRO A 743 31.61 6.18 -13.70
N VAL A 744 31.15 5.18 -14.46
CA VAL A 744 31.41 3.77 -14.17
C VAL A 744 32.90 3.44 -14.24
N GLU A 745 33.62 4.01 -15.21
CA GLU A 745 35.06 3.80 -15.39
C GLU A 745 35.84 4.29 -14.17
N ARG A 746 35.44 5.43 -13.61
CA ARG A 746 36.03 5.96 -12.38
C ARG A 746 35.69 5.08 -11.19
N ALA A 747 34.46 4.57 -11.09
CA ALA A 747 34.07 3.67 -10.02
C ALA A 747 34.85 2.35 -10.05
N VAL A 748 35.01 1.74 -11.24
CA VAL A 748 35.81 0.52 -11.44
C VAL A 748 37.28 0.77 -11.08
N SER A 749 37.87 1.87 -11.56
CA SER A 749 39.25 2.24 -11.24
C SER A 749 39.47 2.42 -9.73
N ILE A 750 38.51 3.03 -9.02
CA ILE A 750 38.57 3.15 -7.56
C ILE A 750 38.53 1.77 -6.89
N LEU A 751 37.67 0.86 -7.35
CA LEU A 751 37.54 -0.48 -6.78
C LEU A 751 38.77 -1.37 -7.08
N GLN A 752 39.40 -1.21 -8.24
CA GLN A 752 40.63 -1.91 -8.61
C GLN A 752 41.81 -1.57 -7.70
N ASN A 753 41.86 -0.31 -7.23
CA ASN A 753 42.92 0.19 -6.36
C ASN A 753 42.57 0.10 -4.87
N ALA A 754 41.40 -0.44 -4.51
CA ALA A 754 40.98 -0.59 -3.12
C ALA A 754 41.69 -1.77 -2.46
N SER A 755 42.06 -1.62 -1.19
CA SER A 755 42.58 -2.72 -0.38
C SER A 755 41.51 -3.81 -0.19
N TRP A 756 41.94 -5.08 -0.27
CA TRP A 756 41.08 -6.25 -0.14
C TRP A 756 41.62 -7.28 0.85
N GLU A 757 42.58 -6.91 1.71
CA GLU A 757 43.19 -7.80 2.71
C GLU A 757 42.15 -8.46 3.65
N LYS A 758 41.08 -7.73 3.97
CA LYS A 758 39.98 -8.23 4.80
C LYS A 758 38.90 -8.89 3.94
N ILE A 759 38.52 -10.11 4.30
CA ILE A 759 37.46 -10.89 3.65
C ILE A 759 36.15 -10.08 3.54
N THR A 760 35.75 -9.34 4.58
CA THR A 760 34.53 -8.52 4.58
C THR A 760 34.56 -7.40 3.54
N VAL A 761 35.73 -6.81 3.29
CA VAL A 761 35.94 -5.77 2.30
C VAL A 761 35.97 -6.37 0.89
N ALA A 762 36.76 -7.43 0.69
CA ALA A 762 36.85 -8.15 -0.58
C ALA A 762 35.46 -8.60 -1.09
N LYS A 763 34.61 -9.13 -0.19
CA LYS A 763 33.23 -9.50 -0.51
C LYS A 763 32.43 -8.34 -1.08
N GLU A 764 32.55 -7.15 -0.51
CA GLU A 764 31.77 -6.02 -1.01
C GLU A 764 32.38 -5.39 -2.25
N ILE A 765 33.70 -5.32 -2.39
CA ILE A 765 34.32 -4.85 -3.64
C ILE A 765 33.74 -5.62 -4.84
N VAL A 766 33.70 -6.94 -4.73
CA VAL A 766 33.15 -7.82 -5.76
C VAL A 766 31.64 -7.59 -5.99
N ARG A 767 30.84 -7.39 -4.93
CA ARG A 767 29.42 -7.06 -5.08
C ARG A 767 29.20 -5.71 -5.76
N LEU A 768 30.04 -4.72 -5.45
CA LEU A 768 29.98 -3.39 -6.04
C LEU A 768 30.35 -3.43 -7.51
N LEU A 769 31.36 -4.22 -7.89
CA LEU A 769 31.68 -4.48 -9.29
C LEU A 769 30.48 -5.11 -10.02
N GLY A 770 29.80 -6.10 -9.42
CA GLY A 770 28.57 -6.68 -10.00
C GLY A 770 27.38 -5.72 -10.11
N ASP A 771 27.36 -4.66 -9.30
CA ASP A 771 26.34 -3.61 -9.39
C ASP A 771 26.62 -2.58 -10.51
N LEU A 772 27.82 -2.57 -11.08
CA LEU A 772 28.23 -1.69 -12.18
C LEU A 772 28.04 -2.38 -13.54
N PRO A 773 27.03 -2.00 -14.33
CA PRO A 773 26.75 -2.65 -15.61
C PRO A 773 27.72 -2.15 -16.70
N SER A 774 28.95 -2.65 -16.73
CA SER A 774 29.91 -2.37 -17.81
C SER A 774 30.75 -3.59 -18.18
N GLU A 775 31.28 -3.58 -19.41
CA GLU A 775 32.24 -4.61 -19.83
C GLU A 775 33.51 -4.56 -18.95
N THR A 776 33.97 -3.36 -18.57
CA THR A 776 35.13 -3.19 -17.69
C THR A 776 34.93 -3.82 -16.32
N ALA A 777 33.76 -3.65 -15.69
CA ALA A 777 33.44 -4.29 -14.42
C ALA A 777 33.35 -5.82 -14.56
N TYR A 778 32.78 -6.31 -15.66
CA TYR A 778 32.70 -7.75 -15.94
C TYR A 778 34.07 -8.40 -16.11
N GLN A 779 34.98 -7.77 -16.86
CA GLN A 779 36.35 -8.27 -17.02
C GLN A 779 37.10 -8.30 -15.68
N GLU A 780 36.87 -7.31 -14.82
CA GLU A 780 37.41 -7.33 -13.46
C GLU A 780 36.85 -8.51 -12.65
N LEU A 781 35.54 -8.78 -12.69
CA LEU A 781 34.94 -9.95 -12.01
C LEU A 781 35.56 -11.27 -12.49
N LEU A 782 35.85 -11.41 -13.80
CA LEU A 782 36.54 -12.57 -14.32
C LEU A 782 37.99 -12.65 -13.80
N ALA A 783 38.71 -11.53 -13.74
CA ALA A 783 40.06 -11.49 -13.16
C ALA A 783 40.06 -11.87 -11.66
N TRP A 784 39.01 -11.53 -10.91
CA TRP A 784 38.82 -11.99 -9.53
C TRP A 784 38.59 -13.50 -9.44
N ASN A 785 37.90 -14.10 -10.42
CA ASN A 785 37.62 -15.53 -10.43
C ASN A 785 38.89 -16.39 -10.51
N GLU A 786 39.93 -15.89 -11.19
CA GLU A 786 41.22 -16.57 -11.37
C GLU A 786 42.13 -16.51 -10.13
N ARG A 787 41.74 -15.77 -9.09
CA ARG A 787 42.48 -15.66 -7.82
C ARG A 787 42.09 -16.78 -6.86
N ASP A 788 42.98 -17.07 -5.91
CA ASP A 788 42.64 -17.89 -4.74
C ASP A 788 41.79 -17.05 -3.77
N LEU A 789 40.48 -17.34 -3.71
CA LEU A 789 39.50 -16.56 -2.96
C LEU A 789 38.99 -17.33 -1.74
N HIS A 790 38.91 -16.65 -0.60
CA HIS A 790 38.17 -17.16 0.55
C HIS A 790 36.70 -17.46 0.16
N ARG A 791 36.15 -18.57 0.69
CA ARG A 791 34.78 -19.06 0.41
C ARG A 791 33.73 -17.97 0.28
N ASP A 792 33.65 -17.10 1.28
CA ASP A 792 32.65 -16.04 1.34
C ASP A 792 32.80 -14.98 0.22
N VAL A 793 34.03 -14.71 -0.23
CA VAL A 793 34.33 -13.81 -1.35
C VAL A 793 33.91 -14.49 -2.65
N LYS A 794 34.17 -15.79 -2.80
CA LYS A 794 33.69 -16.60 -3.94
C LYS A 794 32.17 -16.58 -4.03
N ILE A 795 31.45 -16.75 -2.92
CA ILE A 795 29.98 -16.62 -2.87
C ILE A 795 29.51 -15.23 -3.35
N ALA A 796 30.20 -14.17 -2.93
CA ALA A 796 29.90 -12.81 -3.37
C ALA A 796 30.15 -12.61 -4.87
N LEU A 797 31.22 -13.19 -5.41
CA LEU A 797 31.55 -13.21 -6.84
C LEU A 797 30.48 -13.89 -7.68
N LEU A 798 30.07 -15.09 -7.29
CA LEU A 798 29.06 -15.85 -8.03
C LEU A 798 27.72 -15.10 -8.10
N ARG A 799 27.37 -14.38 -7.03
CA ARG A 799 26.21 -13.48 -7.02
C ARG A 799 26.41 -12.25 -7.91
N ALA A 800 27.61 -11.66 -7.92
CA ALA A 800 27.93 -10.48 -8.73
C ALA A 800 27.80 -10.77 -10.25
N LEU A 801 27.97 -12.03 -10.65
CA LEU A 801 27.83 -12.47 -12.05
C LEU A 801 26.37 -12.60 -12.53
N TRP A 802 25.37 -12.48 -11.66
CA TRP A 802 23.95 -12.64 -12.05
C TRP A 802 23.47 -11.60 -13.07
N GLU A 803 24.09 -10.43 -13.15
CA GLU A 803 23.77 -9.44 -14.19
C GLU A 803 24.39 -9.79 -15.56
N HIS A 804 25.13 -10.90 -15.65
CA HIS A 804 25.88 -11.34 -16.84
C HIS A 804 25.53 -12.77 -17.30
N LEU A 805 24.37 -13.30 -16.90
CA LEU A 805 23.92 -14.66 -17.25
C LEU A 805 23.71 -14.90 -18.76
N GLU A 806 23.73 -13.86 -19.60
CA GLU A 806 23.71 -14.01 -21.06
C GLU A 806 25.11 -14.21 -21.67
N LYS A 807 26.18 -14.18 -20.86
CA LYS A 807 27.56 -14.40 -21.32
C LYS A 807 27.98 -15.84 -21.08
N GLU A 808 28.53 -16.48 -22.11
CA GLU A 808 28.91 -17.91 -22.04
C GLU A 808 29.93 -18.19 -20.92
N ARG A 809 30.96 -17.33 -20.81
CA ARG A 809 32.01 -17.45 -19.79
C ARG A 809 31.48 -17.36 -18.35
N THR A 810 30.32 -16.72 -18.12
CA THR A 810 29.69 -16.70 -16.80
C THR A 810 29.19 -18.09 -16.39
N TRP A 811 28.62 -18.85 -17.34
CA TRP A 811 28.13 -20.19 -17.06
C TRP A 811 29.26 -21.17 -16.73
N GLU A 812 30.40 -21.06 -17.41
CA GLU A 812 31.59 -21.87 -17.10
C GLU A 812 32.00 -21.72 -15.62
N VAL A 813 31.94 -20.48 -15.09
CA VAL A 813 32.23 -20.20 -13.67
C VAL A 813 31.16 -20.79 -12.74
N LEU A 814 29.88 -20.65 -13.07
CA LEU A 814 28.77 -21.17 -12.25
C LEU A 814 28.74 -22.71 -12.22
N GLU A 815 28.98 -23.35 -13.36
CA GLU A 815 29.05 -24.81 -13.50
C GLU A 815 30.22 -25.39 -12.70
N GLN A 816 31.40 -24.75 -12.76
CA GLN A 816 32.54 -25.12 -11.92
C GLN A 816 32.26 -24.93 -10.42
N ALA A 817 31.54 -23.87 -10.04
CA ALA A 817 31.19 -23.64 -8.64
C ALA A 817 30.15 -24.65 -8.11
N ALA A 818 29.26 -25.14 -8.96
CA ALA A 818 28.26 -26.14 -8.55
C ALA A 818 28.87 -27.49 -8.14
N THR A 819 30.05 -27.83 -8.68
CA THR A 819 30.80 -29.05 -8.35
C THR A 819 31.77 -28.86 -7.17
N SER A 820 31.82 -27.68 -6.55
CA SER A 820 32.66 -27.40 -5.38
C SER A 820 32.34 -28.31 -4.21
N GLY A 821 33.35 -28.80 -3.48
CA GLY A 821 33.12 -29.54 -2.23
C GLY A 821 32.44 -28.72 -1.11
N ASP A 822 32.34 -27.40 -1.26
CA ASP A 822 31.72 -26.52 -0.27
C ASP A 822 30.20 -26.35 -0.51
N GLU A 823 29.39 -26.86 0.42
CA GLU A 823 27.92 -26.81 0.34
C GLU A 823 27.38 -25.37 0.27
N ALA A 824 28.02 -24.39 0.93
CA ALA A 824 27.56 -23.01 0.93
C ALA A 824 27.74 -22.36 -0.45
N ILE A 825 28.82 -22.70 -1.17
CA ILE A 825 29.02 -22.28 -2.57
C ILE A 825 27.92 -22.88 -3.45
N ALA A 826 27.68 -24.19 -3.36
CA ALA A 826 26.64 -24.87 -4.13
C ALA A 826 25.22 -24.34 -3.83
N THR A 827 24.93 -24.04 -2.57
CA THR A 827 23.65 -23.44 -2.13
C THR A 827 23.46 -22.04 -2.70
N MET A 828 24.53 -21.26 -2.85
CA MET A 828 24.47 -19.96 -3.51
C MET A 828 24.12 -20.11 -5.00
N ILE A 829 24.70 -21.10 -5.68
CA ILE A 829 24.41 -21.39 -7.09
C ILE A 829 22.94 -21.78 -7.30
N ALA A 830 22.35 -22.54 -6.38
CA ALA A 830 20.92 -22.88 -6.43
C ALA A 830 20.01 -21.66 -6.54
N ARG A 831 20.44 -20.50 -6.02
CA ARG A 831 19.67 -19.24 -6.02
C ARG A 831 19.86 -18.41 -7.28
N THR A 832 20.55 -18.92 -8.30
CA THR A 832 20.71 -18.22 -9.58
C THR A 832 19.33 -17.86 -10.15
N PRO A 833 19.08 -16.58 -10.46
CA PRO A 833 17.76 -16.12 -10.85
C PRO A 833 17.41 -16.60 -12.26
N SER A 834 16.11 -16.76 -12.54
CA SER A 834 15.58 -17.06 -13.89
C SER A 834 15.37 -15.80 -14.74
N HIS A 835 15.85 -14.65 -14.26
CA HIS A 835 15.82 -13.36 -14.93
C HIS A 835 16.99 -12.49 -14.41
N SER A 836 17.46 -11.53 -15.20
CA SER A 836 18.34 -10.46 -14.72
C SER A 836 17.52 -9.36 -14.03
N ARG A 837 18.17 -8.31 -13.50
CA ARG A 837 17.47 -7.13 -12.97
C ARG A 837 16.66 -6.38 -14.04
N PHE A 838 16.98 -6.60 -15.31
CA PHE A 838 16.48 -5.81 -16.43
C PHE A 838 15.70 -6.64 -17.47
N HIS A 839 15.88 -7.96 -17.58
CA HIS A 839 15.30 -8.81 -18.63
C HIS A 839 15.11 -10.26 -18.17
N GLY A 840 14.25 -11.04 -18.86
CA GLY A 840 14.21 -12.51 -18.72
C GLY A 840 15.45 -13.19 -19.35
N LEU A 841 15.74 -14.42 -18.94
CA LEU A 841 16.82 -15.23 -19.54
C LEU A 841 16.42 -15.74 -20.94
N SER A 842 17.40 -15.84 -21.84
CA SER A 842 17.25 -16.53 -23.12
C SER A 842 16.98 -18.04 -22.92
N ASP A 843 16.35 -18.71 -23.90
CA ASP A 843 16.11 -20.16 -23.85
C ASP A 843 17.39 -20.97 -23.62
N LYS A 844 18.52 -20.49 -24.16
CA LYS A 844 19.85 -21.08 -23.95
C LYS A 844 20.29 -20.96 -22.48
N ALA A 845 20.22 -19.77 -21.89
CA ALA A 845 20.57 -19.53 -20.49
C ALA A 845 19.61 -20.27 -19.53
N GLN A 846 18.33 -20.33 -19.88
CA GLN A 846 17.31 -21.09 -19.14
C GLN A 846 17.62 -22.59 -19.13
N ALA A 847 18.01 -23.18 -20.26
CA ALA A 847 18.41 -24.58 -20.34
C ALA A 847 19.65 -24.88 -19.46
N LYS A 848 20.62 -23.97 -19.42
CA LYS A 848 21.78 -24.10 -18.52
C LYS A 848 21.40 -24.02 -17.05
N LEU A 849 20.49 -23.10 -16.68
CA LEU A 849 19.96 -23.03 -15.32
C LEU A 849 19.29 -24.34 -14.89
N ILE A 850 18.50 -24.96 -15.77
CA ILE A 850 17.87 -26.26 -15.48
C ILE A 850 18.92 -27.35 -15.27
N SER A 851 19.90 -27.46 -16.17
CA SER A 851 21.02 -28.40 -16.03
C SER A 851 21.76 -28.24 -14.70
N LEU A 852 22.01 -26.99 -14.29
CA LEU A 852 22.65 -26.63 -13.04
C LEU A 852 21.84 -27.10 -11.81
N LEU A 853 20.52 -26.87 -11.80
CA LEU A 853 19.62 -27.30 -10.72
C LEU A 853 19.55 -28.83 -10.61
N VAL A 854 19.52 -29.53 -11.76
CA VAL A 854 19.57 -30.99 -11.82
C VAL A 854 20.85 -31.53 -11.19
N ASN A 855 22.01 -30.92 -11.50
CA ASN A 855 23.28 -31.33 -10.93
C ASN A 855 23.36 -31.09 -9.42
N LEU A 856 22.79 -29.99 -8.93
CA LEU A 856 22.72 -29.71 -7.50
C LEU A 856 21.79 -30.67 -6.75
N LEU A 857 20.68 -31.12 -7.34
CA LEU A 857 19.79 -32.12 -6.73
C LEU A 857 20.43 -33.50 -6.59
N LYS A 858 21.43 -33.84 -7.40
CA LYS A 858 22.17 -35.11 -7.33
C LYS A 858 23.20 -35.15 -6.20
N ARG A 859 23.42 -34.04 -5.51
CA ARG A 859 24.39 -33.95 -4.42
C ARG A 859 23.91 -34.67 -3.15
N SER A 860 24.85 -35.12 -2.33
CA SER A 860 24.56 -35.94 -1.15
C SER A 860 24.01 -35.12 0.03
N GLU A 861 24.25 -33.81 0.08
CA GLU A 861 23.84 -32.93 1.19
C GLU A 861 22.32 -32.63 1.17
N PRO A 862 21.54 -33.07 2.17
CA PRO A 862 20.08 -32.88 2.20
C PRO A 862 19.64 -31.41 2.31
N THR A 863 20.37 -30.61 3.09
CA THR A 863 20.10 -29.18 3.29
C THR A 863 20.21 -28.39 1.99
N LEU A 864 21.17 -28.72 1.13
CA LEU A 864 21.29 -28.19 -0.22
C LEU A 864 20.11 -28.61 -1.10
N ARG A 865 19.76 -29.90 -1.14
CA ARG A 865 18.64 -30.40 -1.95
C ARG A 865 17.32 -29.72 -1.58
N VAL A 866 17.02 -29.58 -0.27
CA VAL A 866 15.85 -28.80 0.20
C VAL A 866 15.89 -27.37 -0.31
N ALA A 867 17.03 -26.68 -0.24
CA ALA A 867 17.15 -25.31 -0.73
C ALA A 867 16.89 -25.20 -2.25
N VAL A 868 17.34 -26.18 -3.04
CA VAL A 868 17.09 -26.26 -4.49
C VAL A 868 15.60 -26.53 -4.77
N LEU A 869 15.00 -27.52 -4.10
CA LEU A 869 13.57 -27.87 -4.25
C LEU A 869 12.67 -26.68 -3.88
N ARG A 870 12.98 -26.01 -2.77
CA ARG A 870 12.26 -24.81 -2.34
C ARG A 870 12.31 -23.70 -3.36
N ARG A 871 13.49 -23.47 -3.93
CA ARG A 871 13.64 -22.52 -5.03
C ARG A 871 12.69 -22.94 -6.17
N CYS A 872 12.68 -24.19 -6.61
CA CYS A 872 11.92 -24.61 -7.79
C CYS A 872 10.41 -24.27 -7.77
N TYR A 873 9.76 -24.10 -6.61
CA TYR A 873 8.39 -23.57 -6.56
C TYR A 873 8.28 -22.09 -6.20
N GLN A 874 9.27 -21.50 -5.51
CA GLN A 874 9.28 -20.06 -5.21
C GLN A 874 9.65 -19.22 -6.44
N LEU A 875 10.54 -19.74 -7.28
CA LEU A 875 10.96 -19.16 -8.56
C LEU A 875 10.97 -20.28 -9.63
N PRO A 876 9.80 -20.69 -10.15
CA PRO A 876 9.69 -21.76 -11.13
C PRO A 876 10.49 -21.48 -12.41
N VAL A 877 10.96 -22.56 -13.04
CA VAL A 877 11.67 -22.54 -14.33
C VAL A 877 10.83 -23.17 -15.41
N THR A 878 10.95 -22.69 -16.65
CA THR A 878 10.29 -23.30 -17.81
C THR A 878 11.10 -24.51 -18.28
N ASP A 879 10.75 -25.72 -17.83
CA ASP A 879 11.42 -26.97 -18.19
C ASP A 879 10.76 -27.69 -19.37
N THR A 880 10.90 -27.13 -20.57
CA THR A 880 10.27 -27.65 -21.79
C THR A 880 10.74 -29.06 -22.19
N LYS A 881 11.94 -29.47 -21.75
CA LYS A 881 12.53 -30.78 -22.06
C LYS A 881 12.35 -31.81 -20.94
N GLY A 882 11.70 -31.45 -19.82
CA GLY A 882 11.48 -32.35 -18.69
C GLY A 882 12.75 -32.80 -17.97
N ALA A 883 13.86 -32.05 -18.06
CA ALA A 883 15.15 -32.49 -17.51
C ALA A 883 15.19 -32.45 -15.98
N LEU A 884 14.39 -31.58 -15.35
CA LEU A 884 14.33 -31.43 -13.89
C LEU A 884 13.43 -32.50 -13.24
N LEU A 885 12.41 -32.97 -13.96
CA LEU A 885 11.36 -33.84 -13.44
C LEU A 885 11.89 -35.11 -12.76
N PRO A 886 12.80 -35.90 -13.35
CA PRO A 886 13.26 -37.15 -12.73
C PRO A 886 13.87 -36.95 -11.33
N GLN A 887 14.56 -35.83 -11.11
CA GLN A 887 15.16 -35.53 -9.81
C GLN A 887 14.13 -35.08 -8.78
N LEU A 888 13.08 -34.36 -9.20
CA LEU A 888 11.97 -34.02 -8.31
C LEU A 888 11.20 -35.28 -7.89
N LEU A 889 10.95 -36.20 -8.82
CA LEU A 889 10.29 -37.48 -8.53
C LEU A 889 11.09 -38.32 -7.55
N ASN A 890 12.40 -38.43 -7.76
CA ASN A 890 13.30 -39.12 -6.82
C ASN A 890 13.22 -38.51 -5.41
N SER A 891 13.12 -37.18 -5.30
CA SER A 891 13.06 -36.47 -4.02
C SER A 891 11.77 -36.74 -3.23
N LEU A 892 10.69 -37.19 -3.88
CA LEU A 892 9.45 -37.56 -3.19
C LEU A 892 9.59 -38.85 -2.36
N ASN A 893 10.58 -39.69 -2.69
CA ASN A 893 10.93 -40.90 -1.93
C ASN A 893 11.99 -40.65 -0.85
N SER A 894 12.30 -39.39 -0.56
CA SER A 894 13.27 -39.02 0.46
C SER A 894 12.83 -39.44 1.86
N VAL A 895 13.80 -39.79 2.71
CA VAL A 895 13.59 -40.00 4.14
C VAL A 895 13.35 -38.68 4.90
N TYR A 896 13.66 -37.54 4.28
CA TYR A 896 13.53 -36.20 4.86
C TYR A 896 12.17 -35.58 4.50
N PRO A 897 11.28 -35.31 5.47
CA PRO A 897 9.94 -34.78 5.21
C PRO A 897 9.94 -33.45 4.45
N ASP A 898 10.91 -32.58 4.71
CA ASP A 898 11.03 -31.27 4.06
C ASP A 898 11.38 -31.41 2.57
N GLU A 899 12.20 -32.39 2.19
CA GLU A 899 12.48 -32.68 0.78
C GLU A 899 11.22 -33.15 0.06
N VAL A 900 10.44 -34.02 0.69
CA VAL A 900 9.18 -34.52 0.11
C VAL A 900 8.18 -33.39 -0.09
N ALA A 901 8.02 -32.52 0.92
CA ALA A 901 7.11 -31.37 0.84
C ALA A 901 7.53 -30.38 -0.25
N ASP A 902 8.80 -29.95 -0.25
CA ASP A 902 9.30 -28.98 -1.22
C ASP A 902 9.37 -29.58 -2.65
N ALA A 903 9.64 -30.89 -2.81
CA ALA A 903 9.57 -31.59 -4.08
C ALA A 903 8.15 -31.68 -4.63
N ALA A 904 7.17 -32.04 -3.80
CA ALA A 904 5.77 -32.06 -4.21
C ALA A 904 5.32 -30.67 -4.68
N ASN A 905 5.70 -29.63 -3.93
CA ASN A 905 5.43 -28.24 -4.31
C ASN A 905 6.09 -27.85 -5.64
N ALA A 906 7.33 -28.30 -5.89
CA ALA A 906 8.06 -28.04 -7.13
C ALA A 906 7.43 -28.76 -8.34
N VAL A 907 7.05 -30.04 -8.18
CA VAL A 907 6.36 -30.80 -9.24
C VAL A 907 5.06 -30.11 -9.63
N PHE A 908 4.20 -29.81 -8.64
CA PHE A 908 2.92 -29.15 -8.88
C PHE A 908 3.04 -27.68 -9.31
N ALA A 909 4.20 -27.04 -9.13
CA ALA A 909 4.44 -25.66 -9.59
C ALA A 909 4.94 -25.60 -11.03
N THR A 910 5.66 -26.64 -11.46
CA THR A 910 6.42 -26.65 -12.71
C THR A 910 5.71 -27.45 -13.80
N TYR A 911 5.04 -28.55 -13.43
CA TYR A 911 4.38 -29.45 -14.37
C TYR A 911 2.86 -29.47 -14.16
N GLY A 912 2.12 -29.56 -15.26
CA GLY A 912 0.66 -29.68 -15.27
C GLY A 912 0.16 -30.85 -16.12
N ASP A 913 1.04 -31.78 -16.49
CA ASP A 913 0.70 -32.98 -17.25
C ASP A 913 0.07 -34.03 -16.32
N ALA A 914 -1.09 -34.56 -16.72
CA ALA A 914 -1.84 -35.52 -15.94
C ALA A 914 -1.10 -36.85 -15.75
N GLU A 915 -0.47 -37.36 -16.81
CA GLU A 915 0.18 -38.66 -16.81
C GLU A 915 1.43 -38.63 -15.93
N LEU A 916 2.26 -37.60 -16.09
CA LEU A 916 3.51 -37.44 -15.34
C LEU A 916 3.27 -37.28 -13.83
N ILE A 917 2.23 -36.54 -13.44
CA ILE A 917 1.89 -36.38 -12.02
C ILE A 917 1.25 -37.66 -11.47
N SER A 918 0.41 -38.35 -12.26
CA SER A 918 -0.15 -39.65 -11.83
C SER A 918 0.94 -40.70 -11.61
N GLU A 919 1.94 -40.76 -12.48
CA GLU A 919 3.12 -41.62 -12.30
C GLU A 919 3.87 -41.27 -11.00
N ALA A 920 4.08 -39.97 -10.73
CA ALA A 920 4.69 -39.49 -9.49
C ALA A 920 3.93 -39.96 -8.24
N ILE A 921 2.61 -39.83 -8.24
CA ILE A 921 1.76 -40.27 -7.13
C ILE A 921 1.83 -41.79 -6.97
N GLN A 922 1.80 -42.54 -8.07
CA GLN A 922 1.89 -44.01 -8.05
C GLN A 922 3.16 -44.49 -7.35
N GLN A 923 4.30 -43.83 -7.61
CA GLN A 923 5.59 -44.19 -7.00
C GLN A 923 5.62 -43.99 -5.48
N ILE A 924 4.85 -43.03 -4.94
CA ILE A 924 4.87 -42.70 -3.50
C ILE A 924 3.74 -43.34 -2.70
N ILE A 925 2.77 -44.00 -3.34
CA ILE A 925 1.67 -44.70 -2.64
C ILE A 925 2.16 -45.65 -1.54
N PRO A 926 3.21 -46.47 -1.75
CA PRO A 926 3.75 -47.34 -0.71
C PRO A 926 4.32 -46.56 0.50
N ASN A 927 4.79 -45.33 0.29
CA ASN A 927 5.29 -44.45 1.33
C ASN A 927 4.18 -43.53 1.86
N ARG A 928 3.39 -44.05 2.81
CA ARG A 928 2.22 -43.36 3.38
C ARG A 928 2.50 -41.98 3.93
N ARG A 929 3.69 -41.79 4.52
CA ARG A 929 4.10 -40.51 5.07
C ARG A 929 4.31 -39.49 3.95
N SER A 930 5.01 -39.88 2.87
CA SER A 930 5.21 -39.02 1.72
C SER A 930 3.90 -38.69 1.00
N LEU A 931 3.04 -39.68 0.80
CA LEU A 931 1.71 -39.50 0.21
C LEU A 931 0.87 -38.51 1.04
N HIS A 932 0.87 -38.66 2.37
CA HIS A 932 0.17 -37.75 3.25
C HIS A 932 0.74 -36.33 3.20
N ILE A 933 2.06 -36.14 3.20
CA ILE A 933 2.70 -34.82 3.11
C ILE A 933 2.40 -34.13 1.77
N ALA A 934 2.42 -34.89 0.67
CA ALA A 934 2.17 -34.36 -0.67
C ALA A 934 0.69 -33.95 -0.89
N ILE A 935 -0.25 -34.64 -0.24
CA ILE A 935 -1.70 -34.49 -0.46
C ILE A 935 -2.39 -33.70 0.65
N ALA A 936 -2.15 -34.05 1.92
CA ALA A 936 -3.00 -33.67 3.03
C ALA A 936 -2.80 -32.20 3.46
N GLN A 937 -3.90 -31.61 3.93
CA GLN A 937 -3.96 -30.26 4.46
C GLN A 937 -3.60 -30.25 5.94
N ARG A 938 -2.38 -29.87 6.32
CA ARG A 938 -2.19 -29.36 7.69
C ARG A 938 -1.21 -28.21 7.83
N LEU A 939 -1.82 -27.07 8.13
CA LEU A 939 -1.28 -25.94 8.85
C LEU A 939 -0.71 -26.40 10.20
N ALA A 940 0.61 -26.39 10.33
CA ALA A 940 1.26 -26.25 11.63
C ALA A 940 2.05 -24.93 11.73
N TYR A 941 2.46 -24.33 10.59
CA TYR A 941 3.28 -23.10 10.57
C TYR A 941 2.90 -22.07 9.50
N GLY A 942 1.60 -21.89 9.25
CA GLY A 942 1.09 -20.65 8.65
C GLY A 942 1.11 -20.50 7.13
N GLU A 943 2.03 -21.11 6.37
CA GLU A 943 2.02 -20.99 4.89
C GLU A 943 2.59 -22.24 4.20
N THR A 944 1.74 -23.11 3.64
CA THR A 944 2.13 -24.06 2.59
C THR A 944 0.98 -24.34 1.60
N ALA A 945 1.28 -24.24 0.32
CA ALA A 945 0.35 -24.37 -0.80
C ALA A 945 0.25 -25.82 -1.29
N ASN A 946 -0.46 -26.66 -0.53
CA ASN A 946 -0.66 -28.08 -0.84
C ASN A 946 -1.53 -28.30 -2.10
N LEU A 947 -1.50 -29.51 -2.68
CA LEU A 947 -2.28 -29.89 -3.86
C LEU A 947 -3.77 -29.53 -3.72
N GLN A 948 -4.38 -29.72 -2.55
CA GLN A 948 -5.79 -29.36 -2.31
C GLN A 948 -6.03 -27.84 -2.35
N ASN A 949 -5.12 -27.04 -1.78
CA ASN A 949 -5.17 -25.59 -1.90
C ASN A 949 -5.01 -25.20 -3.36
N ARG A 950 -4.02 -25.76 -4.06
CA ARG A 950 -3.75 -25.56 -5.49
C ARG A 950 -4.94 -25.91 -6.39
N LEU A 951 -5.47 -27.12 -6.29
CA LEU A 951 -6.63 -27.57 -7.08
C LEU A 951 -7.87 -26.69 -6.84
N HIS A 952 -8.04 -26.18 -5.62
CA HIS A 952 -9.06 -25.19 -5.32
C HIS A 952 -8.86 -23.86 -6.08
N TRP A 953 -7.62 -23.51 -6.46
CA TRP A 953 -7.30 -22.33 -7.29
C TRP A 953 -7.45 -22.59 -8.79
N TYR A 954 -7.22 -23.82 -9.27
CA TYR A 954 -7.02 -24.11 -10.69
C TYR A 954 -8.27 -24.48 -11.51
N GLY A 955 -9.44 -24.73 -10.90
CA GLY A 955 -10.69 -24.95 -11.64
C GLY A 955 -10.73 -26.23 -12.49
N ARG A 956 -11.57 -26.26 -13.55
CA ARG A 956 -11.92 -27.48 -14.32
C ARG A 956 -10.78 -28.09 -15.14
N GLU A 957 -9.77 -27.30 -15.49
CA GLU A 957 -8.69 -27.71 -16.40
C GLU A 957 -7.77 -28.79 -15.82
N PHE A 958 -7.77 -28.93 -14.49
CA PHE A 958 -7.05 -30.01 -13.78
C PHE A 958 -7.96 -31.18 -13.39
N LEU A 959 -9.24 -31.22 -13.81
CA LEU A 959 -10.11 -32.37 -13.56
C LEU A 959 -9.57 -33.67 -14.18
N PRO A 960 -9.00 -33.69 -15.40
CA PRO A 960 -8.37 -34.90 -15.93
C PRO A 960 -7.23 -35.39 -15.03
N LEU A 961 -6.36 -34.47 -14.57
CA LEU A 961 -5.30 -34.78 -13.62
C LEU A 961 -5.87 -35.34 -12.31
N LEU A 962 -6.84 -34.65 -11.71
CA LEU A 962 -7.45 -35.07 -10.46
C LEU A 962 -8.08 -36.46 -10.57
N ARG A 963 -8.82 -36.72 -11.65
CA ARG A 963 -9.40 -38.05 -11.91
C ARG A 963 -8.32 -39.12 -12.01
N ALA A 964 -7.21 -38.82 -12.70
CA ALA A 964 -6.08 -39.72 -12.83
C ALA A 964 -5.34 -39.95 -11.49
N ILE A 965 -5.23 -38.94 -10.63
CA ILE A 965 -4.71 -39.09 -9.26
C ILE A 965 -5.64 -39.97 -8.42
N LEU A 966 -6.95 -39.69 -8.45
CA LEU A 966 -7.95 -40.45 -7.70
C LEU A 966 -7.99 -41.93 -8.13
N SER A 967 -7.87 -42.23 -9.42
CA SER A 967 -7.84 -43.61 -9.93
C SER A 967 -6.59 -44.35 -9.47
N VAL A 968 -5.43 -43.70 -9.48
CA VAL A 968 -4.16 -44.28 -9.00
C VAL A 968 -4.22 -44.56 -7.49
N MET A 969 -4.77 -43.63 -6.70
CA MET A 969 -4.95 -43.83 -5.25
C MET A 969 -5.97 -44.93 -4.95
N ALA A 970 -6.98 -45.14 -5.80
CA ALA A 970 -8.03 -46.14 -5.60
C ALA A 970 -7.54 -47.59 -5.67
N ILE A 971 -6.30 -47.83 -6.14
CA ILE A 971 -5.63 -49.13 -6.05
C ILE A 971 -5.48 -49.57 -4.58
N ASP A 972 -5.47 -48.62 -3.65
CA ASP A 972 -5.18 -48.83 -2.25
C ASP A 972 -6.33 -48.34 -1.34
N PRO A 973 -7.09 -49.25 -0.71
CA PRO A 973 -8.25 -48.90 0.11
C PRO A 973 -7.94 -47.94 1.26
N LEU A 974 -6.73 -47.98 1.82
CA LEU A 974 -6.33 -47.11 2.96
C LEU A 974 -6.25 -45.62 2.59
N THR A 975 -6.30 -45.29 1.30
CA THR A 975 -6.31 -43.90 0.83
C THR A 975 -7.71 -43.27 0.81
N ALA A 976 -8.78 -44.01 1.16
CA ALA A 976 -10.17 -43.57 1.03
C ALA A 976 -10.43 -42.16 1.62
N SER A 977 -9.94 -41.89 2.83
CA SER A 977 -10.12 -40.57 3.47
C SER A 977 -9.41 -39.43 2.71
N LEU A 978 -8.22 -39.66 2.16
CA LEU A 978 -7.50 -38.67 1.34
C LEU A 978 -8.20 -38.46 -0.01
N ARG A 979 -8.70 -39.53 -0.64
CA ARG A 979 -9.48 -39.45 -1.88
C ARG A 979 -10.77 -38.65 -1.68
N ILE A 980 -11.48 -38.86 -0.56
CA ILE A 980 -12.69 -38.10 -0.19
C ILE A 980 -12.38 -36.61 -0.05
N GLN A 981 -11.30 -36.24 0.66
CA GLN A 981 -10.91 -34.84 0.81
C GLN A 981 -10.61 -34.17 -0.53
N LEU A 982 -9.88 -34.85 -1.42
CA LEU A 982 -9.56 -34.35 -2.75
C LEU A 982 -10.81 -34.23 -3.64
N ALA A 983 -11.67 -35.26 -3.65
CA ALA A 983 -12.91 -35.29 -4.43
C ALA A 983 -13.86 -34.16 -4.01
N ILE A 984 -14.16 -34.02 -2.71
CA ILE A 984 -15.07 -32.99 -2.20
C ILE A 984 -14.49 -31.58 -2.35
N ALA A 985 -13.17 -31.42 -2.38
CA ALA A 985 -12.58 -30.11 -2.61
C ALA A 985 -12.72 -29.63 -4.07
N SER A 986 -12.76 -30.54 -5.05
CA SER A 986 -12.40 -30.20 -6.43
C SER A 986 -13.23 -30.86 -7.54
N LEU A 987 -13.83 -32.04 -7.35
CA LEU A 987 -14.68 -32.67 -8.37
C LEU A 987 -16.06 -31.99 -8.46
N PRO A 988 -16.69 -31.92 -9.66
CA PRO A 988 -18.09 -31.50 -9.78
C PRO A 988 -19.02 -32.30 -8.88
N TRP A 989 -20.04 -31.67 -8.30
CA TRP A 989 -20.91 -32.31 -7.30
C TRP A 989 -21.56 -33.62 -7.77
N LYS A 990 -21.99 -33.68 -9.04
CA LYS A 990 -22.45 -34.93 -9.66
C LYS A 990 -21.42 -36.08 -9.62
N GLU A 991 -20.16 -35.76 -9.93
CA GLU A 991 -19.06 -36.74 -9.90
C GLU A 991 -18.69 -37.11 -8.45
N VAL A 992 -18.78 -36.17 -7.51
CA VAL A 992 -18.62 -36.47 -6.07
C VAL A 992 -19.66 -37.49 -5.61
N GLY A 993 -20.93 -37.32 -6.02
CA GLY A 993 -22.00 -38.27 -5.68
C GLY A 993 -21.72 -39.68 -6.21
N GLN A 994 -21.33 -39.78 -7.48
CA GLN A 994 -20.95 -41.06 -8.10
C GLN A 994 -19.74 -41.70 -7.41
N PHE A 995 -18.70 -40.92 -7.13
CA PHE A 995 -17.52 -41.35 -6.42
C PHE A 995 -17.84 -41.89 -5.00
N LEU A 996 -18.74 -41.24 -4.26
CA LEU A 996 -19.15 -41.70 -2.93
C LEU A 996 -20.00 -42.98 -3.00
N ILE A 997 -20.88 -43.11 -3.99
CA ILE A 997 -21.64 -44.36 -4.23
C ILE A 997 -20.68 -45.51 -4.51
N GLU A 998 -19.66 -45.30 -5.36
CA GLU A 998 -18.64 -46.31 -5.65
C GLU A 998 -17.85 -46.72 -4.39
N LEU A 999 -17.52 -45.77 -3.51
CA LEU A 999 -16.87 -46.07 -2.22
C LEU A 999 -17.77 -46.90 -1.28
N SER A 1000 -19.07 -46.60 -1.22
CA SER A 1000 -20.04 -47.40 -0.46
C SER A 1000 -20.12 -48.83 -0.98
N ASN A 1001 -20.28 -48.99 -2.30
CA ASN A 1001 -20.42 -50.30 -2.93
C ASN A 1001 -19.18 -51.19 -2.73
N LYS A 1002 -17.99 -50.58 -2.61
CA LYS A 1002 -16.73 -51.27 -2.31
C LYS A 1002 -16.49 -51.51 -0.81
N GLY A 1003 -17.36 -51.03 0.07
CA GLY A 1003 -17.20 -51.11 1.53
C GLY A 1003 -16.12 -50.17 2.09
N GLU A 1004 -15.63 -49.21 1.30
CA GLU A 1004 -14.56 -48.29 1.68
C GLU A 1004 -15.08 -47.04 2.44
N LEU A 1005 -16.39 -46.80 2.43
CA LEU A 1005 -17.03 -45.75 3.25
C LEU A 1005 -17.21 -46.20 4.71
N HIS A 1006 -16.09 -46.39 5.42
CA HIS A 1006 -16.03 -46.69 6.84
C HIS A 1006 -16.29 -45.44 7.72
N ALA A 1007 -16.35 -45.58 9.05
CA ALA A 1007 -16.75 -44.49 9.96
C ALA A 1007 -15.88 -43.22 9.84
N ASP A 1008 -14.55 -43.36 9.77
CA ASP A 1008 -13.64 -42.22 9.59
C ASP A 1008 -13.77 -41.57 8.20
N ALA A 1009 -14.01 -42.38 7.16
CA ALA A 1009 -14.25 -41.90 5.81
C ALA A 1009 -15.56 -41.09 5.72
N LEU A 1010 -16.63 -41.57 6.36
CA LEU A 1010 -17.90 -40.86 6.51
C LEU A 1010 -17.71 -39.53 7.26
N THR A 1011 -17.00 -39.55 8.39
CA THR A 1011 -16.71 -38.34 9.18
C THR A 1011 -15.90 -37.34 8.36
N THR A 1012 -14.92 -37.83 7.60
CA THR A 1012 -14.12 -37.03 6.68
C THR A 1012 -14.98 -36.38 5.59
N ALA A 1013 -15.92 -37.11 5.00
CA ALA A 1013 -16.84 -36.57 3.99
C ALA A 1013 -17.74 -35.46 4.57
N ILE A 1014 -18.34 -35.70 5.74
CA ILE A 1014 -19.21 -34.73 6.42
C ILE A 1014 -18.43 -33.44 6.74
N ASN A 1015 -17.25 -33.56 7.34
CA ASN A 1015 -16.40 -32.41 7.70
C ASN A 1015 -15.91 -31.65 6.47
N ALA A 1016 -15.54 -32.36 5.41
CA ALA A 1016 -15.11 -31.74 4.15
C ALA A 1016 -16.24 -30.93 3.51
N ILE A 1017 -17.49 -31.44 3.51
CA ILE A 1017 -18.66 -30.70 3.00
C ILE A 1017 -18.98 -29.49 3.89
N ALA A 1018 -18.97 -29.66 5.21
CA ALA A 1018 -19.29 -28.59 6.15
C ALA A 1018 -18.31 -27.40 6.10
N THR A 1019 -17.08 -27.63 5.63
CA THR A 1019 -16.02 -26.61 5.54
C THR A 1019 -15.84 -26.05 4.12
N VAL A 1020 -16.68 -26.46 3.16
CA VAL A 1020 -16.52 -26.18 1.74
C VAL A 1020 -16.98 -24.78 1.29
N ASN A 1021 -17.14 -23.86 2.23
CA ASN A 1021 -17.70 -22.50 2.08
C ASN A 1021 -16.98 -21.59 1.07
N ARG A 1022 -15.86 -22.04 0.50
CA ARG A 1022 -15.06 -21.29 -0.47
C ARG A 1022 -15.19 -21.80 -1.91
N ARG A 1023 -15.88 -22.92 -2.15
CA ARG A 1023 -16.10 -23.45 -3.52
C ARG A 1023 -16.99 -22.49 -4.33
N GLY A 1024 -16.55 -22.15 -5.54
CA GLY A 1024 -17.32 -21.30 -6.44
C GLY A 1024 -18.59 -21.96 -6.97
N ASP A 1025 -18.69 -23.29 -6.95
CA ASP A 1025 -19.86 -24.05 -7.40
C ASP A 1025 -20.72 -24.57 -6.23
N LEU A 1026 -20.55 -24.04 -5.01
CA LEU A 1026 -21.33 -24.45 -3.84
C LEU A 1026 -22.85 -24.31 -4.06
N VAL A 1027 -23.29 -23.37 -4.90
CA VAL A 1027 -24.72 -23.20 -5.24
C VAL A 1027 -25.35 -24.46 -5.84
N ASN A 1028 -24.55 -25.29 -6.51
CA ASN A 1028 -24.99 -26.54 -7.17
C ASN A 1028 -24.83 -27.79 -6.28
N ILE A 1029 -24.61 -27.62 -4.97
CA ILE A 1029 -24.43 -28.75 -4.05
C ILE A 1029 -25.71 -29.59 -3.88
N ASP A 1030 -26.86 -29.07 -4.29
CA ASP A 1030 -28.11 -29.82 -4.40
C ASP A 1030 -28.03 -30.99 -5.38
N GLU A 1031 -27.17 -30.91 -6.41
CA GLU A 1031 -26.89 -32.07 -7.27
C GLU A 1031 -26.35 -33.25 -6.45
N LEU A 1032 -25.47 -32.99 -5.48
CA LEU A 1032 -24.92 -34.03 -4.59
C LEU A 1032 -26.00 -34.61 -3.67
N GLU A 1033 -26.83 -33.74 -3.07
CA GLU A 1033 -27.93 -34.18 -2.19
C GLU A 1033 -28.94 -35.05 -2.96
N THR A 1034 -29.36 -34.60 -4.14
CA THR A 1034 -30.34 -35.31 -4.99
C THR A 1034 -29.85 -36.70 -5.41
N ILE A 1035 -28.55 -36.85 -5.67
CA ILE A 1035 -27.97 -38.14 -6.06
C ILE A 1035 -27.93 -39.12 -4.88
N LEU A 1036 -27.70 -38.62 -3.67
CA LEU A 1036 -27.43 -39.44 -2.50
C LEU A 1036 -28.67 -39.69 -1.62
N ASN A 1037 -29.70 -38.85 -1.70
CA ASN A 1037 -30.84 -38.87 -0.77
C ASN A 1037 -31.69 -40.14 -0.83
N ASN A 1038 -31.77 -40.80 -1.99
CA ASN A 1038 -32.55 -42.02 -2.21
C ASN A 1038 -31.70 -43.30 -2.16
N SER A 1039 -30.46 -43.23 -1.67
CA SER A 1039 -29.60 -44.41 -1.57
C SER A 1039 -30.10 -45.39 -0.49
N GLU A 1040 -29.94 -46.69 -0.71
CA GLU A 1040 -30.20 -47.73 0.30
C GLU A 1040 -29.23 -47.63 1.49
N ASP A 1041 -28.00 -47.13 1.27
CA ASP A 1041 -26.98 -46.97 2.31
C ASP A 1041 -27.25 -45.71 3.16
N GLU A 1042 -27.46 -45.92 4.47
CA GLU A 1042 -27.67 -44.85 5.44
C GLU A 1042 -26.52 -43.84 5.51
N LYS A 1043 -25.27 -44.25 5.22
CA LYS A 1043 -24.09 -43.38 5.24
C LYS A 1043 -24.15 -42.35 4.11
N LEU A 1044 -24.63 -42.75 2.93
CA LEU A 1044 -24.80 -41.84 1.79
C LEU A 1044 -25.93 -40.85 2.05
N ARG A 1045 -27.06 -41.31 2.61
CA ARG A 1045 -28.14 -40.41 3.05
C ARG A 1045 -27.67 -39.44 4.13
N ARG A 1046 -26.78 -39.87 5.04
CA ARG A 1046 -26.17 -39.00 6.05
C ARG A 1046 -25.28 -37.91 5.44
N ILE A 1047 -24.57 -38.20 4.35
CA ILE A 1047 -23.79 -37.23 3.58
C ILE A 1047 -24.71 -36.29 2.80
N ALA A 1048 -25.82 -36.79 2.24
CA ALA A 1048 -26.83 -35.99 1.56
C ALA A 1048 -27.45 -34.93 2.49
N LEU A 1049 -27.74 -35.28 3.75
CA LEU A 1049 -28.14 -34.32 4.78
C LEU A 1049 -27.06 -33.25 5.02
N SER A 1050 -25.77 -33.62 5.03
CA SER A 1050 -24.68 -32.65 5.16
C SER A 1050 -24.64 -31.66 3.99
N ALA A 1051 -24.90 -32.14 2.76
CA ALA A 1051 -25.03 -31.31 1.58
C ALA A 1051 -26.22 -30.35 1.65
N LEU A 1052 -27.38 -30.81 2.15
CA LEU A 1052 -28.55 -29.95 2.42
C LEU A 1052 -28.23 -28.84 3.43
N ILE A 1053 -27.56 -29.18 4.53
CA ILE A 1053 -27.13 -28.21 5.56
C ILE A 1053 -26.17 -27.19 4.97
N ALA A 1054 -25.16 -27.64 4.21
CA ALA A 1054 -24.23 -26.75 3.53
C ALA A 1054 -24.95 -25.83 2.51
N GLN A 1055 -25.98 -26.35 1.80
CA GLN A 1055 -26.82 -25.55 0.91
C GLN A 1055 -27.59 -24.46 1.69
N ALA A 1056 -28.14 -24.80 2.85
CA ALA A 1056 -28.93 -23.88 3.67
C ALA A 1056 -28.09 -22.82 4.39
N ASN A 1057 -26.78 -23.06 4.58
CA ASN A 1057 -25.82 -22.07 5.07
C ASN A 1057 -25.46 -21.00 4.03
N THR A 1058 -26.09 -21.01 2.84
CA THR A 1058 -25.99 -19.94 1.84
C THR A 1058 -27.02 -18.82 2.08
N ILE A 1059 -26.93 -17.71 1.35
CA ILE A 1059 -27.85 -16.56 1.49
C ILE A 1059 -29.32 -16.86 1.18
N LEU A 1060 -29.61 -17.99 0.53
CA LEU A 1060 -30.98 -18.40 0.28
C LEU A 1060 -31.61 -19.07 1.51
N GLY A 1061 -30.82 -19.43 2.54
CA GLY A 1061 -31.29 -19.93 3.82
C GLY A 1061 -32.13 -21.21 3.74
N TRP A 1062 -32.99 -21.42 4.73
CA TRP A 1062 -34.00 -22.46 4.70
C TRP A 1062 -35.28 -21.95 4.03
N ASN A 1063 -35.44 -22.24 2.74
CA ASN A 1063 -36.70 -22.04 2.03
C ASN A 1063 -37.63 -23.26 2.20
N GLN A 1064 -38.88 -23.15 1.75
CA GLN A 1064 -39.87 -24.22 1.92
C GLN A 1064 -39.39 -25.55 1.33
N ALA A 1065 -38.85 -25.55 0.11
CA ALA A 1065 -38.34 -26.77 -0.52
C ALA A 1065 -37.18 -27.43 0.24
N ARG A 1066 -36.33 -26.67 0.94
CA ARG A 1066 -35.28 -27.22 1.81
C ARG A 1066 -35.84 -27.73 3.13
N ILE A 1067 -36.84 -27.03 3.67
CA ILE A 1067 -37.58 -27.43 4.87
C ILE A 1067 -38.26 -28.79 4.64
N ASP A 1068 -38.97 -28.95 3.53
CA ASP A 1068 -39.67 -30.20 3.21
C ASP A 1068 -38.70 -31.38 3.08
N ARG A 1069 -37.53 -31.15 2.46
CA ARG A 1069 -36.43 -32.13 2.41
C ARG A 1069 -35.82 -32.42 3.79
N LEU A 1070 -35.68 -31.43 4.66
CA LEU A 1070 -35.21 -31.67 6.03
C LEU A 1070 -36.21 -32.52 6.82
N LEU A 1071 -37.51 -32.27 6.65
CA LEU A 1071 -38.57 -33.06 7.27
C LEU A 1071 -38.52 -34.53 6.83
N SER A 1072 -38.26 -34.81 5.55
CA SER A 1072 -38.08 -36.19 5.10
C SER A 1072 -36.87 -36.85 5.76
N TYR A 1073 -35.74 -36.14 5.94
CA TYR A 1073 -34.59 -36.67 6.68
C TYR A 1073 -34.86 -36.89 8.17
N ARG A 1074 -35.70 -36.06 8.82
CA ARG A 1074 -36.13 -36.26 10.21
C ARG A 1074 -36.96 -37.52 10.41
N GLN A 1075 -37.61 -37.99 9.34
CA GLN A 1075 -38.43 -39.20 9.29
C GLN A 1075 -37.68 -40.39 8.68
N ASP A 1076 -36.37 -40.30 8.41
CA ASP A 1076 -35.58 -41.41 7.85
C ASP A 1076 -35.58 -42.62 8.81
N ASN A 1077 -35.65 -43.83 8.24
CA ASN A 1077 -35.67 -45.07 9.02
C ASN A 1077 -34.32 -45.34 9.73
N SER A 1078 -33.23 -44.71 9.28
CA SER A 1078 -31.91 -44.82 9.93
C SER A 1078 -31.75 -43.82 11.07
N ILE A 1079 -31.37 -44.32 12.25
CA ILE A 1079 -31.02 -43.50 13.41
C ILE A 1079 -29.84 -42.57 13.08
N LEU A 1080 -28.86 -43.01 12.27
CA LEU A 1080 -27.69 -42.22 11.88
C LEU A 1080 -28.09 -40.92 11.16
N VAL A 1081 -29.12 -40.99 10.32
CA VAL A 1081 -29.63 -39.87 9.53
C VAL A 1081 -30.63 -39.04 10.35
N ALA A 1082 -31.67 -39.70 10.89
CA ALA A 1082 -32.75 -39.04 11.61
C ALA A 1082 -32.22 -38.25 12.81
N ALA A 1083 -31.34 -38.85 13.65
CA ALA A 1083 -30.81 -38.16 14.83
C ALA A 1083 -30.04 -36.88 14.46
N ALA A 1084 -29.29 -36.88 13.35
CA ALA A 1084 -28.60 -35.68 12.88
C ALA A 1084 -29.57 -34.61 12.33
N ALA A 1085 -30.64 -35.02 11.65
CA ALA A 1085 -31.64 -34.11 11.09
C ALA A 1085 -32.54 -33.47 12.16
N GLN A 1086 -32.82 -34.18 13.27
CA GLN A 1086 -33.68 -33.69 14.36
C GLN A 1086 -33.13 -32.41 15.01
N PHE A 1087 -31.80 -32.27 15.10
CA PHE A 1087 -31.13 -31.11 15.70
C PHE A 1087 -30.62 -30.09 14.67
N THR A 1088 -31.09 -30.18 13.42
CA THR A 1088 -30.77 -29.23 12.35
C THR A 1088 -31.87 -28.17 12.23
N PHE A 1089 -31.48 -26.89 12.10
CA PHE A 1089 -32.37 -25.72 11.90
C PHE A 1089 -33.18 -25.85 10.58
N PRO A 1090 -34.44 -25.33 10.45
CA PRO A 1090 -35.18 -24.48 11.39
C PRO A 1090 -35.94 -25.23 12.49
N PRO A 1091 -36.15 -24.61 13.67
CA PRO A 1091 -37.07 -25.10 14.69
C PRO A 1091 -38.50 -25.09 14.14
N ASN A 1092 -39.33 -25.98 14.69
CA ASN A 1092 -40.71 -26.18 14.24
C ASN A 1092 -41.56 -24.89 14.26
N GLU A 1093 -41.23 -23.93 15.12
CA GLU A 1093 -41.90 -22.63 15.28
C GLU A 1093 -41.75 -21.68 14.08
N ILE A 1094 -40.70 -21.84 13.26
CA ILE A 1094 -40.47 -21.03 12.04
C ILE A 1094 -41.10 -21.71 10.81
N MET A 1095 -41.39 -23.01 10.88
CA MET A 1095 -41.95 -23.81 9.77
C MET A 1095 -43.45 -23.58 9.55
N SER A 1096 -44.13 -22.89 10.47
CA SER A 1096 -45.57 -22.60 10.48
C SER A 1096 -45.97 -21.21 9.99
N ASP A 1097 -45.01 -20.34 9.61
CA ASP A 1097 -45.31 -19.01 9.04
C ASP A 1097 -45.64 -19.09 7.53
N ASN A 1098 -46.70 -19.83 7.20
CA ASN A 1098 -47.45 -19.68 5.95
C ASN A 1098 -48.82 -19.07 6.24
#